data_AF-A0A447QJG8-F1
#
_entry.id   AF-A0A447QJG8-F1
#
_cell.length_a   1.000
_cell.length_b   1.000
_cell.length_c   1.000
_cell.angle_alpha   90.00
_cell.angle_beta   90.00
_cell.angle_gamma   90.00
#
_symmetry.space_group_name_H-M   'P 1'
#
loop_
_entity.id
_entity.type
_entity.pdbx_description
1 polymer ?
#
loop_
_entity_poly.entity_id
_entity_poly.type
_entity_poly.pdbx_seq_one_letter_code
_entity_poly.pdbx_strand_id
1 'polypeptide(L)'
;MLGRSLNLHSAAVGKHYGVVDEHNRVIDNPSKLLHTRSGQFNRHSRRDPQLAGALRHLLDNHGSQSAQDALHTLSAMEKHRVVINHLKDERDYHDDIGLLKSRLFLDLLTQEKLHQALSDCQSAPASDPQRLNTLRDTVRSLRDEQWDQHPVKKLSDQGFQNTRQLEAYYDGMKRTVKAFSKQHHGTYVTASTLFQTGSREELTQRLGEELLALKNGEALTFGNGHSGFVSSVTLPGDQIIGSVGARVNLDRDYSLAFTREESGLTVTVARNGGGSLNVFGAAGVNVLTGHLNEDSLNFGPEGNHKLSPVVRFGASLPLNLQRQSQNSMTFSLSDNELPQFLQQLTTNQLRPMDMLDKAIDHKVKNGNVWNLSLDINASAQASLGLPMTNKNETTNVASARLGGGLSAGANLLHGQRERSDAHNAEGSKVSRSDNRVRYLNQGNLDARIMVPVGVSSKTEHAREPIMATSALAARYTFDGRTKKKINMELAEPQTLDHTHIDKIAESLGKAFTSPADGRKLSAVQGSAGDSSPQARLAELSEHFRSHLLGNKTLNNSQHAAIRDLQKLIHQREAMDNKVPLPGALEYQSTYNNLAKVDSNSLPHWIHDAFRFEMQDDNHANSNANRIGAMMTQDPRLAGLIRQMQLSTDTKAEVTLELKDEARRRLVENWLHGNIQRQDLERQLQDRSNMRIKSIAFVESKAKGDGITSPRFLIGGGSSVSIEKERKLGKIGFSYGVDQNAPLSYSLEGELADRQNASLSEPLNRAWAQGRLLKDA
;
A
#
# COMPACT_ATOMS: atom_id res chain seq x y z
N MET A 1 17.54 16.20 -21.17
CA MET A 1 17.35 15.67 -19.80
C MET A 1 17.00 16.79 -18.83
N LEU A 2 17.85 17.81 -18.66
CA LEU A 2 17.60 18.92 -17.71
C LEU A 2 16.30 19.69 -17.97
N GLY A 3 15.99 20.08 -19.22
CA GLY A 3 14.71 20.75 -19.54
C GLY A 3 13.47 19.92 -19.20
N ARG A 4 13.51 18.60 -19.40
CA ARG A 4 12.43 17.68 -18.98
C ARG A 4 12.29 17.69 -17.46
N SER A 5 13.41 17.65 -16.73
CA SER A 5 13.45 17.75 -15.27
C SER A 5 12.83 19.06 -14.78
N LEU A 6 13.18 20.19 -15.40
CA LEU A 6 12.59 21.50 -15.10
C LEU A 6 11.07 21.50 -15.30
N ASN A 7 10.58 21.04 -16.46
CA ASN A 7 9.14 20.99 -16.76
C ASN A 7 8.37 20.11 -15.76
N LEU A 8 8.93 18.95 -15.39
CA LEU A 8 8.32 18.02 -14.46
C LEU A 8 8.20 18.62 -13.05
N HIS A 9 9.29 19.17 -12.51
CA HIS A 9 9.31 19.67 -11.15
C HIS A 9 8.59 21.03 -11.02
N SER A 10 8.64 21.90 -12.02
CA SER A 10 7.82 23.11 -12.04
C SER A 10 6.32 22.78 -12.05
N ALA A 11 5.91 21.78 -12.85
CA ALA A 11 4.53 21.33 -12.91
C ALA A 11 4.10 20.71 -11.57
N ALA A 12 4.94 19.88 -10.94
CA ALA A 12 4.65 19.30 -9.63
C ALA A 12 4.45 20.37 -8.55
N VAL A 13 5.32 21.39 -8.51
CA VAL A 13 5.16 22.54 -7.61
C VAL A 13 3.90 23.34 -7.97
N GLY A 14 3.61 23.51 -9.26
CA GLY A 14 2.41 24.19 -9.76
C GLY A 14 1.11 23.50 -9.35
N LYS A 15 1.05 22.17 -9.47
CA LYS A 15 -0.09 21.34 -9.03
C LYS A 15 -0.30 21.49 -7.52
N HIS A 16 0.77 21.45 -6.74
CA HIS A 16 0.69 21.64 -5.29
C HIS A 16 0.08 22.99 -4.91
N TYR A 17 0.38 24.07 -5.63
CA TYR A 17 -0.20 25.39 -5.37
C TYR A 17 -1.50 25.69 -6.14
N GLY A 18 -2.03 24.72 -6.91
CA GLY A 18 -3.25 24.90 -7.70
C GLY A 18 -3.11 25.87 -8.88
N VAL A 19 -1.88 26.06 -9.39
CA VAL A 19 -1.57 26.93 -10.54
C VAL A 19 -1.71 26.20 -11.87
N VAL A 20 -1.46 24.89 -11.87
CA VAL A 20 -1.68 24.04 -13.04
C VAL A 20 -2.58 22.86 -12.67
N ASP A 21 -3.33 22.36 -13.63
CA ASP A 21 -4.15 21.17 -13.48
C ASP A 21 -3.35 19.87 -13.70
N GLU A 22 -4.01 18.72 -13.66
CA GLU A 22 -3.39 17.41 -13.83
C GLU A 22 -2.76 17.22 -15.23
N HIS A 23 -3.21 17.99 -16.23
CA HIS A 23 -2.73 18.03 -17.60
C HIS A 23 -1.62 19.07 -17.81
N ASN A 24 -1.10 19.65 -16.72
CA ASN A 24 -0.08 20.71 -16.73
C ASN A 24 -0.56 22.00 -17.41
N ARG A 25 -1.87 22.21 -17.55
CA ARG A 25 -2.45 23.46 -18.10
C ARG A 25 -2.58 24.49 -16.99
N VAL A 26 -2.21 25.74 -17.28
CA VAL A 26 -2.33 26.83 -16.30
C VAL A 26 -3.79 27.13 -16.01
N ILE A 27 -4.09 27.27 -14.72
CA ILE A 27 -5.39 27.63 -14.20
C ILE A 27 -5.39 29.13 -13.90
N ASP A 28 -6.00 29.92 -14.77
CA ASP A 28 -6.08 31.39 -14.62
C ASP A 28 -7.07 31.87 -13.53
N ASN A 29 -7.54 30.99 -12.65
CA ASN A 29 -8.53 31.31 -11.62
C ASN A 29 -7.91 31.33 -10.21
N PRO A 30 -7.75 32.53 -9.58
CA PRO A 30 -7.19 32.65 -8.24
C PRO A 30 -7.97 31.88 -7.15
N SER A 31 -9.27 31.60 -7.35
CA SER A 31 -10.05 30.84 -6.37
C SER A 31 -9.70 29.35 -6.34
N LYS A 32 -8.95 28.85 -7.33
CA LYS A 32 -8.45 27.48 -7.40
C LYS A 32 -7.06 27.30 -6.79
N LEU A 33 -6.43 28.38 -6.31
CA LEU A 33 -5.15 28.28 -5.64
C LEU A 33 -5.28 27.44 -4.36
N LEU A 34 -4.36 26.50 -4.20
CA LEU A 34 -4.28 25.59 -3.07
C LEU A 34 -3.07 25.94 -2.20
N HIS A 35 -3.11 25.51 -0.93
CA HIS A 35 -1.96 25.60 -0.03
C HIS A 35 -1.36 27.03 0.14
N THR A 36 -2.13 28.08 -0.18
CA THR A 36 -1.72 29.50 -0.08
C THR A 36 -1.44 29.97 1.35
N ARG A 37 -1.91 29.21 2.34
CA ARG A 37 -1.63 29.40 3.78
C ARG A 37 -0.78 28.26 4.38
N SER A 38 -0.33 27.32 3.55
CA SER A 38 0.59 26.27 4.00
C SER A 38 1.82 26.93 4.63
N GLY A 39 2.38 26.32 5.67
CA GLY A 39 3.57 26.83 6.36
C GLY A 39 3.40 28.13 7.15
N GLN A 40 2.23 28.79 7.16
CA GLN A 40 2.05 30.10 7.82
C GLN A 40 2.36 30.07 9.33
N PHE A 41 2.08 28.95 9.99
CA PHE A 41 2.40 28.75 11.41
C PHE A 41 3.58 27.81 11.64
N ASN A 42 4.28 27.43 10.57
CA ASN A 42 5.38 26.50 10.64
C ASN A 42 6.69 27.24 10.86
N ARG A 43 7.27 27.07 12.06
CA ARG A 43 8.50 27.73 12.48
C ARG A 43 9.73 27.33 11.65
N HIS A 44 9.68 26.17 10.99
CA HIS A 44 10.79 25.66 10.17
C HIS A 44 10.72 26.10 8.70
N SER A 45 9.61 26.72 8.28
CA SER A 45 9.43 27.21 6.92
C SER A 45 9.52 28.73 6.85
N ARG A 46 10.22 29.25 5.83
CA ARG A 46 10.19 30.66 5.46
C ARG A 46 9.26 30.83 4.26
N ARG A 47 8.38 31.83 4.35
CA ARG A 47 7.49 32.23 3.26
C ARG A 47 8.14 33.37 2.50
N ASP A 48 8.34 33.18 1.20
CA ASP A 48 8.94 34.21 0.36
C ASP A 48 8.04 34.54 -0.82
N PRO A 49 7.40 35.74 -0.83
CA PRO A 49 6.53 36.15 -1.91
C PRO A 49 7.27 36.50 -3.20
N GLN A 50 8.59 36.73 -3.15
CA GLN A 50 9.41 37.07 -4.32
C GLN A 50 10.01 35.84 -4.99
N LEU A 51 10.04 34.70 -4.30
CA LEU A 51 10.70 33.49 -4.79
C LEU A 51 10.16 33.00 -6.13
N ALA A 52 8.83 33.02 -6.34
CA ALA A 52 8.25 32.63 -7.62
C ALA A 52 8.78 33.49 -8.79
N GLY A 53 8.86 34.81 -8.59
CA GLY A 53 9.43 35.74 -9.58
C GLY A 53 10.93 35.51 -9.78
N ALA A 54 11.69 35.30 -8.70
CA ALA A 54 13.12 35.00 -8.77
C ALA A 54 13.41 33.74 -9.60
N LEU A 55 12.64 32.66 -9.41
CA LEU A 55 12.79 31.43 -10.19
C LEU A 55 12.43 31.62 -11.65
N ARG A 56 11.34 32.35 -11.93
CA ARG A 56 10.96 32.70 -13.30
C ARG A 56 12.08 33.48 -13.98
N HIS A 57 12.58 34.53 -13.35
CA HIS A 57 13.66 35.37 -13.89
C HIS A 57 14.95 34.56 -14.15
N LEU A 58 15.32 33.66 -13.24
CA LEU A 58 16.50 32.80 -13.42
C LEU A 58 16.35 31.91 -14.66
N LEU A 59 15.16 31.31 -14.85
CA LEU A 59 14.89 30.49 -16.03
C LEU A 59 14.76 31.31 -17.32
N ASP A 60 14.18 32.51 -17.26
CA ASP A 60 14.00 33.40 -18.41
C ASP A 60 15.36 33.84 -18.98
N ASN A 61 16.29 34.20 -18.09
CA ASN A 61 17.64 34.67 -18.48
C ASN A 61 18.55 33.55 -18.99
N HIS A 62 18.33 32.30 -18.57
CA HIS A 62 19.20 31.16 -18.88
C HIS A 62 18.46 29.99 -19.53
N GLY A 63 17.29 30.26 -20.11
CA GLY A 63 16.34 29.26 -20.57
C GLY A 63 16.83 28.47 -21.77
N SER A 64 16.24 27.28 -21.95
CA SER A 64 16.35 26.52 -23.19
C SER A 64 14.96 26.28 -23.75
N GLN A 65 14.83 26.08 -25.07
CA GLN A 65 13.55 25.72 -25.70
C GLN A 65 12.90 24.49 -25.04
N SER A 66 13.73 23.58 -24.50
CA SER A 66 13.26 22.38 -23.80
C SER A 66 12.62 22.64 -22.43
N ALA A 67 12.70 23.86 -21.87
CA ALA A 67 12.18 24.24 -20.56
C ALA A 67 11.02 25.26 -20.63
N GLN A 68 10.40 25.42 -21.80
CA GLN A 68 9.38 26.47 -22.02
C GLN A 68 8.10 26.26 -21.19
N ASP A 69 7.70 25.01 -20.94
CA ASP A 69 6.55 24.70 -20.08
C ASP A 69 6.82 25.10 -18.61
N ALA A 70 8.07 24.92 -18.16
CA ALA A 70 8.49 25.38 -16.84
C ALA A 70 8.42 26.90 -16.71
N LEU A 71 8.89 27.63 -17.72
CA LEU A 71 8.81 29.09 -17.73
C LEU A 71 7.36 29.57 -17.69
N HIS A 72 6.47 28.93 -18.46
CA HIS A 72 5.04 29.23 -18.44
C HIS A 72 4.42 28.99 -17.06
N THR A 73 4.76 27.87 -16.42
CA THR A 73 4.28 27.54 -15.07
C THR A 73 4.77 28.54 -14.01
N LEU A 74 6.06 28.89 -14.03
CA LEU A 74 6.64 29.86 -13.10
C LEU A 74 6.09 31.27 -13.31
N SER A 75 5.82 31.65 -14.56
CA SER A 75 5.16 32.92 -14.90
C SER A 75 3.75 32.99 -14.33
N ALA A 76 3.00 31.89 -14.40
CA ALA A 76 1.68 31.81 -13.78
C ALA A 76 1.76 31.88 -12.25
N MET A 77 2.73 31.23 -11.61
CA MET A 77 2.95 31.33 -10.16
C MET A 77 3.20 32.78 -9.73
N GLU A 78 4.06 33.50 -10.45
CA GLU A 78 4.34 34.92 -10.17
C GLU A 78 3.09 35.79 -10.38
N LYS A 79 2.41 35.63 -11.52
CA LYS A 79 1.15 36.33 -11.85
C LYS A 79 0.11 36.17 -10.73
N HIS A 80 -0.02 34.96 -10.20
CA HIS A 80 -0.94 34.62 -9.12
C HIS A 80 -0.39 34.93 -7.71
N ARG A 81 0.80 35.52 -7.60
CA ARG A 81 1.46 35.88 -6.34
C ARG A 81 1.58 34.68 -5.39
N VAL A 82 1.93 33.52 -5.94
CA VAL A 82 2.13 32.31 -5.16
C VAL A 82 3.31 32.51 -4.22
N VAL A 83 3.04 32.34 -2.94
CA VAL A 83 4.07 32.39 -1.90
C VAL A 83 4.64 31.00 -1.72
N ILE A 84 5.82 30.77 -2.29
CA ILE A 84 6.52 29.49 -2.16
C ILE A 84 7.18 29.45 -0.78
N ASN A 85 6.90 28.39 -0.02
CA ASN A 85 7.57 28.15 1.24
C ASN A 85 8.85 27.38 0.98
N HIS A 86 9.95 27.80 1.59
CA HIS A 86 11.23 27.12 1.56
C HIS A 86 11.78 26.90 2.97
N LEU A 87 12.75 26.00 3.07
CA LEU A 87 13.40 25.66 4.33
C LEU A 87 14.15 26.87 4.89
N LYS A 88 14.00 27.18 6.18
CA LYS A 88 14.78 28.27 6.80
C LYS A 88 16.18 27.76 7.19
N ASP A 89 16.27 27.01 8.28
CA ASP A 89 17.53 26.51 8.85
C ASP A 89 17.46 25.03 9.31
N GLU A 90 16.25 24.48 9.45
CA GLU A 90 15.99 23.16 10.02
C GLU A 90 15.03 22.35 9.15
N ARG A 91 15.01 21.02 9.32
CA ARG A 91 14.15 20.09 8.58
C ARG A 91 12.67 20.45 8.74
N ASP A 92 11.97 20.63 7.63
CA ASP A 92 10.53 20.86 7.64
C ASP A 92 9.75 19.56 7.40
N TYR A 93 9.19 18.98 8.46
CA TYR A 93 8.38 17.75 8.40
C TYR A 93 6.98 17.96 7.80
N HIS A 94 6.52 19.21 7.72
CA HIS A 94 5.18 19.59 7.28
C HIS A 94 5.15 20.09 5.82
N ASP A 95 6.30 20.24 5.16
CA ASP A 95 6.33 20.52 3.72
C ASP A 95 6.05 19.23 2.94
N ASP A 96 4.90 19.19 2.26
CA ASP A 96 4.47 18.01 1.50
C ASP A 96 5.32 17.75 0.24
N ILE A 97 6.02 18.77 -0.27
CA ILE A 97 6.78 18.71 -1.54
C ILE A 97 8.19 19.31 -1.44
N GLY A 98 8.77 19.37 -0.22
CA GLY A 98 10.04 20.07 0.02
C GLY A 98 11.22 19.55 -0.83
N LEU A 99 11.29 18.25 -1.11
CA LEU A 99 12.34 17.69 -1.97
C LEU A 99 12.12 18.05 -3.44
N LEU A 100 10.86 18.11 -3.90
CA LEU A 100 10.55 18.50 -5.28
C LEU A 100 10.88 19.99 -5.53
N LYS A 101 10.61 20.87 -4.55
CA LYS A 101 11.06 22.27 -4.60
C LYS A 101 12.58 22.37 -4.65
N SER A 102 13.26 21.58 -3.81
CA SER A 102 14.73 21.53 -3.78
C SER A 102 15.30 21.03 -5.11
N ARG A 103 14.63 20.07 -5.75
CA ARG A 103 15.00 19.56 -7.07
C ARG A 103 14.81 20.63 -8.16
N LEU A 104 13.71 21.37 -8.12
CA LEU A 104 13.50 22.51 -9.03
C LEU A 104 14.61 23.56 -8.88
N PHE A 105 15.01 23.92 -7.65
CA PHE A 105 16.13 24.83 -7.42
C PHE A 105 17.45 24.29 -7.97
N LEU A 106 17.77 23.02 -7.70
CA LEU A 106 18.97 22.37 -8.21
C LEU A 106 19.01 22.39 -9.74
N ASP A 107 17.90 22.05 -10.40
CA ASP A 107 17.80 22.02 -11.85
C ASP A 107 17.99 23.42 -12.46
N LEU A 108 17.40 24.45 -11.85
CA LEU A 108 17.53 25.85 -12.25
C LEU A 108 18.97 26.36 -12.10
N LEU A 109 19.61 26.12 -10.95
CA LEU A 109 21.01 26.49 -10.72
C LEU A 109 21.97 25.74 -11.65
N THR A 110 21.66 24.48 -11.99
CA THR A 110 22.44 23.71 -12.95
C THR A 110 22.31 24.30 -14.36
N GLN A 111 21.09 24.73 -14.74
CA GLN A 111 20.83 25.37 -16.03
C GLN A 111 21.58 26.71 -16.15
N GLU A 112 21.59 27.53 -15.09
CA GLU A 112 22.37 28.77 -15.02
C GLU A 112 23.87 28.50 -15.21
N LYS A 113 24.45 27.57 -14.45
CA LYS A 113 25.87 27.21 -14.57
C LYS A 113 26.24 26.67 -15.95
N LEU A 114 25.36 25.89 -16.58
CA LEU A 114 25.57 25.42 -17.96
C LEU A 114 25.55 26.58 -18.96
N HIS A 115 24.65 27.53 -18.79
CA HIS A 115 24.61 28.72 -19.63
C HIS A 115 25.87 29.58 -19.44
N GLN A 116 26.32 29.75 -18.20
CA GLN A 116 27.56 30.46 -17.90
C GLN A 116 28.77 29.78 -18.55
N ALA A 117 28.91 28.46 -18.42
CA ALA A 117 30.01 27.72 -19.05
C ALA A 117 30.00 27.89 -20.60
N LEU A 118 28.82 27.92 -21.21
CA LEU A 118 28.69 28.18 -22.64
C LEU A 118 29.07 29.62 -23.01
N SER A 119 28.61 30.59 -22.22
CA SER A 119 28.92 32.02 -22.39
C SER A 119 30.43 32.28 -22.26
N ASP A 120 31.08 31.66 -21.28
CA ASP A 120 32.53 31.75 -21.08
C ASP A 120 33.28 31.16 -22.29
N CYS A 121 32.81 30.02 -22.82
CA CYS A 121 33.39 29.42 -24.02
C CYS A 121 33.17 30.28 -25.28
N GLN A 122 32.04 30.97 -25.40
CA GLN A 122 31.74 31.88 -26.51
C GLN A 122 32.54 33.18 -26.43
N SER A 123 32.79 33.66 -25.21
CA SER A 123 33.57 34.86 -24.94
C SER A 123 35.08 34.63 -25.08
N ALA A 124 35.55 33.38 -24.93
CA ALA A 124 36.94 33.01 -25.13
C ALA A 124 37.38 33.14 -26.61
N PRO A 125 38.60 33.66 -26.89
CA PRO A 125 39.10 33.81 -28.26
C PRO A 125 39.05 32.50 -29.05
N ALA A 126 38.66 32.56 -30.32
CA ALA A 126 38.56 31.37 -31.17
C ALA A 126 39.90 30.62 -31.35
N SER A 127 41.01 31.32 -31.13
CA SER A 127 42.38 30.80 -31.15
C SER A 127 42.79 30.05 -29.89
N ASP A 128 42.02 30.10 -28.80
CA ASP A 128 42.32 29.35 -27.58
C ASP A 128 42.02 27.86 -27.79
N PRO A 129 43.05 26.99 -27.84
CA PRO A 129 42.86 25.56 -28.04
C PRO A 129 42.23 24.86 -26.83
N GLN A 130 42.21 25.48 -25.65
CA GLN A 130 41.69 24.87 -24.42
C GLN A 130 40.20 25.13 -24.19
N ARG A 131 39.61 26.18 -24.78
CA ARG A 131 38.21 26.59 -24.52
C ARG A 131 37.18 25.44 -24.62
N LEU A 132 37.32 24.57 -25.63
CA LEU A 132 36.41 23.43 -25.83
C LEU A 132 36.66 22.29 -24.84
N ASN A 133 37.91 22.11 -24.39
CA ASN A 133 38.24 21.14 -23.37
C ASN A 133 37.73 21.61 -22.00
N THR A 134 37.94 22.88 -21.64
CA THR A 134 37.37 23.49 -20.44
C THR A 134 35.86 23.37 -20.41
N LEU A 135 35.17 23.74 -21.51
CA LEU A 135 33.72 23.56 -21.62
C LEU A 135 33.31 22.10 -21.41
N ARG A 136 34.00 21.15 -22.06
CA ARG A 136 33.71 19.72 -21.92
C ARG A 136 33.87 19.26 -20.47
N ASP A 137 34.94 19.66 -19.80
CA ASP A 137 35.24 19.25 -18.44
C ASP A 137 34.25 19.88 -17.44
N THR A 138 33.93 21.16 -17.61
CA THR A 138 32.88 21.83 -16.82
C THR A 138 31.52 21.17 -17.02
N VAL A 139 31.11 20.87 -18.26
CA VAL A 139 29.84 20.19 -18.54
C VAL A 139 29.82 18.78 -17.95
N ARG A 140 30.93 18.04 -18.03
CA ARG A 140 31.05 16.70 -17.40
C ARG A 140 30.93 16.78 -15.89
N SER A 141 31.67 17.67 -15.23
CA SER A 141 31.57 17.83 -13.76
C SER A 141 30.15 18.29 -13.35
N LEU A 142 29.55 19.24 -14.07
CA LEU A 142 28.18 19.67 -13.80
C LEU A 142 27.18 18.53 -13.94
N ARG A 143 27.26 17.76 -15.03
CA ARG A 143 26.33 16.66 -15.30
C ARG A 143 26.56 15.48 -14.35
N ASP A 144 27.77 14.96 -14.30
CA ASP A 144 28.09 13.66 -13.71
C ASP A 144 28.36 13.75 -12.21
N GLU A 145 28.87 14.87 -11.70
CA GLU A 145 29.25 15.00 -10.29
C GLU A 145 28.29 15.91 -9.51
N GLN A 146 27.96 17.08 -10.04
CA GLN A 146 27.17 18.08 -9.31
C GLN A 146 25.66 17.86 -9.43
N TRP A 147 25.18 17.40 -10.59
CA TRP A 147 23.76 17.20 -10.85
C TRP A 147 23.37 15.73 -10.63
N ASP A 148 23.94 14.78 -11.37
CA ASP A 148 23.51 13.39 -11.36
C ASP A 148 23.71 12.70 -10.00
N GLN A 149 24.84 12.98 -9.33
CA GLN A 149 25.14 12.43 -8.02
C GLN A 149 24.56 13.24 -6.85
N HIS A 150 23.85 14.34 -7.12
CA HIS A 150 23.30 15.18 -6.07
C HIS A 150 22.26 14.41 -5.24
N PRO A 151 22.33 14.42 -3.89
CA PRO A 151 21.41 13.67 -3.04
C PRO A 151 19.93 14.00 -3.29
N VAL A 152 19.60 15.28 -3.49
CA VAL A 152 18.23 15.71 -3.82
C VAL A 152 17.74 15.06 -5.12
N LYS A 153 18.61 14.96 -6.13
CA LYS A 153 18.24 14.34 -7.40
C LYS A 153 17.99 12.85 -7.23
N LYS A 154 18.94 12.14 -6.61
CA LYS A 154 18.78 10.71 -6.33
C LYS A 154 17.47 10.41 -5.59
N LEU A 155 17.20 11.13 -4.49
CA LEU A 155 16.02 10.88 -3.66
C LEU A 155 14.72 11.23 -4.38
N SER A 156 14.67 12.33 -5.15
CA SER A 156 13.49 12.67 -5.94
C SER A 156 13.24 11.66 -7.06
N ASP A 157 14.30 11.17 -7.71
CA ASP A 157 14.22 10.15 -8.78
C ASP A 157 13.72 8.81 -8.19
N GLN A 158 14.01 8.53 -6.93
CA GLN A 158 13.47 7.37 -6.19
C GLN A 158 12.00 7.53 -5.75
N GLY A 159 11.38 8.68 -6.02
CA GLY A 159 9.98 8.96 -5.71
C GLY A 159 9.73 9.69 -4.38
N PHE A 160 10.78 10.05 -3.63
CA PHE A 160 10.60 10.85 -2.41
C PHE A 160 10.21 12.30 -2.74
N GLN A 161 9.14 12.78 -2.14
CA GLN A 161 8.64 14.14 -2.36
C GLN A 161 9.00 15.10 -1.22
N ASN A 162 9.22 14.57 -0.03
CA ASN A 162 9.50 15.35 1.17
C ASN A 162 10.39 14.58 2.16
N THR A 163 10.96 15.34 3.10
CA THR A 163 11.84 14.83 4.17
C THR A 163 11.13 13.88 5.11
N ARG A 164 9.83 14.08 5.38
CA ARG A 164 9.03 13.17 6.22
C ARG A 164 9.00 11.74 5.67
N GLN A 165 8.84 11.56 4.36
CA GLN A 165 8.86 10.23 3.73
C GLN A 165 10.24 9.58 3.88
N LEU A 166 11.31 10.34 3.67
CA LEU A 166 12.69 9.87 3.85
C LEU A 166 12.98 9.47 5.30
N GLU A 167 12.57 10.30 6.26
CA GLU A 167 12.71 10.00 7.68
C GLU A 167 11.85 8.80 8.09
N ALA A 168 10.68 8.63 7.47
CA ALA A 168 9.84 7.46 7.70
C ALA A 168 10.52 6.17 7.26
N TYR A 169 11.15 6.17 6.08
CA TYR A 169 11.97 5.07 5.60
C TYR A 169 13.19 4.82 6.50
N TYR A 170 13.98 5.85 6.77
CA TYR A 170 15.19 5.75 7.58
C TYR A 170 14.89 5.18 8.98
N ASP A 171 13.88 5.73 9.66
CA ASP A 171 13.46 5.25 10.97
C ASP A 171 12.90 3.83 10.89
N GLY A 172 12.10 3.52 9.87
CA GLY A 172 11.55 2.19 9.66
C GLY A 172 12.64 1.15 9.50
N MET A 173 13.57 1.37 8.59
CA MET A 173 14.67 0.45 8.33
C MET A 173 15.57 0.31 9.56
N LYS A 174 15.95 1.43 10.19
CA LYS A 174 16.76 1.41 11.42
C LYS A 174 16.09 0.62 12.55
N ARG A 175 14.78 0.77 12.72
CA ARG A 175 14.01 0.05 13.75
C ARG A 175 13.94 -1.44 13.45
N THR A 176 13.74 -1.82 12.19
CA THR A 176 13.75 -3.21 11.75
C THR A 176 15.12 -3.86 11.95
N VAL A 177 16.21 -3.22 11.53
CA VAL A 177 17.58 -3.71 11.74
C VAL A 177 17.87 -3.91 13.23
N LYS A 178 17.46 -2.95 14.07
CA LYS A 178 17.57 -3.08 15.54
C LYS A 178 16.73 -4.23 16.09
N ALA A 179 15.56 -4.48 15.51
CA ALA A 179 14.63 -5.52 15.95
C ALA A 179 15.14 -6.94 15.66
N PHE A 180 15.82 -7.15 14.53
CA PHE A 180 16.42 -8.43 14.16
C PHE A 180 17.79 -8.66 14.79
N SER A 181 18.55 -7.61 15.07
CA SER A 181 19.93 -7.77 15.58
C SER A 181 20.03 -8.09 17.07
N LYS A 182 19.05 -7.63 17.86
CA LYS A 182 19.04 -7.80 19.32
C LYS A 182 18.36 -9.11 19.71
N GLN A 183 19.10 -10.03 20.32
CA GLN A 183 18.60 -11.34 20.73
C GLN A 183 17.44 -11.29 21.75
N HIS A 184 17.34 -10.22 22.54
CA HIS A 184 16.26 -10.02 23.51
C HIS A 184 15.07 -9.21 22.93
N HIS A 185 15.12 -8.79 21.67
CA HIS A 185 14.02 -8.06 21.07
C HIS A 185 12.89 -9.02 20.68
N GLY A 186 11.63 -8.61 20.91
CA GLY A 186 10.46 -9.46 20.66
C GLY A 186 10.45 -10.06 19.24
N THR A 187 10.77 -9.27 18.21
CA THR A 187 10.88 -9.77 16.82
C THR A 187 11.87 -10.93 16.68
N TYR A 188 13.07 -10.83 17.24
CA TYR A 188 14.05 -11.91 17.20
C TYR A 188 13.54 -13.15 17.95
N VAL A 189 12.97 -12.97 19.15
CA VAL A 189 12.46 -14.07 19.97
C VAL A 189 11.29 -14.78 19.30
N THR A 190 10.31 -14.03 18.80
CA THR A 190 9.13 -14.56 18.10
C THR A 190 9.55 -15.26 16.80
N ALA A 191 10.48 -14.67 16.04
CA ALA A 191 11.01 -15.30 14.82
C ALA A 191 11.78 -16.58 15.15
N SER A 192 12.69 -16.55 16.12
CA SER A 192 13.45 -17.74 16.55
C SER A 192 12.54 -18.86 17.03
N THR A 193 11.48 -18.52 17.76
CA THR A 193 10.46 -19.48 18.21
C THR A 193 9.65 -20.04 17.04
N LEU A 194 9.29 -19.20 16.05
CA LEU A 194 8.51 -19.63 14.90
C LEU A 194 9.33 -20.54 13.97
N PHE A 195 10.60 -20.19 13.72
CA PHE A 195 11.51 -20.94 12.85
C PHE A 195 12.32 -22.02 13.58
N GLN A 196 12.09 -22.20 14.89
CA GLN A 196 12.74 -23.21 15.74
C GLN A 196 14.28 -23.14 15.68
N THR A 197 14.85 -21.94 15.86
CA THR A 197 16.29 -21.70 15.75
C THR A 197 16.93 -21.34 17.09
N GLY A 198 18.13 -21.86 17.35
CA GLY A 198 18.89 -21.61 18.58
C GLY A 198 19.93 -20.48 18.45
N SER A 199 20.38 -20.19 17.23
CA SER A 199 21.39 -19.16 16.93
C SER A 199 20.93 -18.15 15.89
N ARG A 200 21.67 -17.03 15.77
CA ARG A 200 21.38 -15.98 14.79
C ARG A 200 21.67 -16.48 13.37
N GLU A 201 22.73 -17.26 13.23
CA GLU A 201 23.18 -17.85 11.98
C GLU A 201 22.11 -18.81 11.45
N GLU A 202 21.58 -19.68 12.32
CA GLU A 202 20.45 -20.56 12.00
C GLU A 202 19.19 -19.77 11.62
N LEU A 203 18.84 -18.71 12.36
CA LEU A 203 17.69 -17.85 12.03
C LEU A 203 17.86 -17.21 10.65
N THR A 204 19.06 -16.70 10.35
CA THR A 204 19.37 -16.05 9.07
C THR A 204 19.24 -17.06 7.92
N GLN A 205 19.78 -18.27 8.11
CA GLN A 205 19.68 -19.34 7.12
C GLN A 205 18.23 -19.78 6.89
N ARG A 206 17.49 -20.11 7.95
CA ARG A 206 16.08 -20.55 7.87
C ARG A 206 15.17 -19.49 7.25
N LEU A 207 15.41 -18.22 7.59
CA LEU A 207 14.70 -17.11 6.96
C LEU A 207 15.00 -17.01 5.47
N GLY A 208 16.27 -17.18 5.07
CA GLY A 208 16.66 -17.23 3.66
C GLY A 208 15.99 -18.38 2.91
N GLU A 209 16.00 -19.58 3.48
CA GLU A 209 15.31 -20.77 2.94
C GLU A 209 13.81 -20.51 2.77
N GLU A 210 13.15 -19.96 3.79
CA GLU A 210 11.71 -19.68 3.75
C GLU A 210 11.36 -18.62 2.68
N LEU A 211 12.17 -17.56 2.56
CA LEU A 211 11.94 -16.50 1.57
C LEU A 211 12.14 -16.99 0.13
N LEU A 212 13.11 -17.88 -0.10
CA LEU A 212 13.32 -18.53 -1.40
C LEU A 212 12.22 -19.56 -1.71
N ALA A 213 11.62 -20.15 -0.69
CA ALA A 213 10.51 -21.12 -0.83
C ALA A 213 9.14 -20.46 -1.08
N LEU A 214 9.02 -19.14 -0.89
CA LEU A 214 7.81 -18.41 -1.25
C LEU A 214 7.51 -18.56 -2.74
N LYS A 215 6.24 -18.79 -3.09
CA LYS A 215 5.76 -18.78 -4.48
C LYS A 215 5.45 -17.36 -4.94
N ASN A 216 5.39 -17.13 -6.26
CA ASN A 216 5.08 -15.82 -6.84
C ASN A 216 3.77 -15.23 -6.26
N GLY A 217 3.86 -14.04 -5.67
CA GLY A 217 2.78 -13.32 -4.99
C GLY A 217 2.53 -13.74 -3.54
N GLU A 218 3.31 -14.67 -2.98
CA GLU A 218 3.32 -14.94 -1.53
C GLU A 218 4.21 -13.93 -0.79
N ALA A 219 3.87 -13.65 0.46
CA ALA A 219 4.59 -12.67 1.26
C ALA A 219 4.83 -13.12 2.69
N LEU A 220 5.96 -12.67 3.25
CA LEU A 220 6.30 -12.79 4.66
C LEU A 220 6.54 -11.40 5.25
N THR A 221 5.73 -11.02 6.23
CA THR A 221 5.72 -9.69 6.84
C THR A 221 6.06 -9.76 8.32
N PHE A 222 7.01 -8.93 8.74
CA PHE A 222 7.41 -8.72 10.13
C PHE A 222 6.92 -7.35 10.58
N GLY A 223 6.10 -7.31 11.62
CA GLY A 223 5.57 -6.09 12.23
C GLY A 223 6.14 -5.86 13.63
N ASN A 224 6.36 -4.59 13.97
CA ASN A 224 6.70 -4.13 15.31
C ASN A 224 5.95 -2.83 15.62
N GLY A 225 5.02 -2.90 16.56
CA GLY A 225 4.19 -1.79 17.01
C GLY A 225 4.67 -1.23 18.34
N HIS A 226 4.59 0.09 18.49
CA HIS A 226 4.75 0.79 19.75
C HIS A 226 3.60 1.76 19.94
N SER A 227 2.97 1.72 21.11
CA SER A 227 1.89 2.65 21.45
C SER A 227 2.18 3.35 22.77
N GLY A 228 1.72 4.58 22.87
CA GLY A 228 1.62 5.33 24.12
C GLY A 228 0.19 5.80 24.28
N PHE A 229 -0.32 5.87 25.50
CA PHE A 229 -1.68 6.36 25.71
C PHE A 229 -1.81 7.16 26.99
N VAL A 230 -2.79 8.05 27.01
CA VAL A 230 -3.26 8.75 28.20
C VAL A 230 -4.74 8.40 28.38
N SER A 231 -5.16 8.00 29.58
CA SER A 231 -6.56 7.71 29.87
C SER A 231 -7.06 8.38 31.14
N SER A 232 -8.36 8.64 31.20
CA SER A 232 -9.09 9.03 32.40
C SER A 232 -10.20 8.01 32.62
N VAL A 233 -10.27 7.41 33.80
CA VAL A 233 -11.25 6.37 34.15
C VAL A 233 -11.72 6.59 35.58
N THR A 234 -13.03 6.61 35.79
CA THR A 234 -13.62 6.68 37.14
C THR A 234 -14.19 5.30 37.53
N LEU A 235 -13.87 4.80 38.72
CA LEU A 235 -14.30 3.49 39.24
C LEU A 235 -15.12 3.65 40.54
N PRO A 236 -16.45 3.84 40.48
CA PRO A 236 -17.34 3.78 41.64
C PRO A 236 -17.48 2.36 42.23
N GLY A 237 -17.44 2.25 43.57
CA GLY A 237 -17.87 1.05 44.32
C GLY A 237 -16.88 -0.13 44.36
N ASP A 238 -17.20 -1.15 45.19
CA ASP A 238 -16.34 -2.33 45.44
C ASP A 238 -16.83 -3.64 44.77
N GLN A 239 -18.15 -3.82 44.55
CA GLN A 239 -18.74 -5.06 44.00
C GLN A 239 -19.20 -4.94 42.55
N ILE A 240 -19.90 -3.86 42.21
CA ILE A 240 -20.27 -3.49 40.84
C ILE A 240 -19.31 -2.40 40.40
N ILE A 241 -18.48 -2.71 39.41
CA ILE A 241 -17.52 -1.77 38.83
C ILE A 241 -18.16 -1.19 37.59
N GLY A 242 -18.81 -0.04 37.72
CA GLY A 242 -19.11 0.82 36.58
C GLY A 242 -17.86 1.64 36.26
N SER A 243 -17.52 1.83 34.99
CA SER A 243 -16.45 2.73 34.59
C SER A 243 -16.82 3.45 33.32
N VAL A 244 -16.58 4.76 33.31
CA VAL A 244 -16.62 5.57 32.10
C VAL A 244 -15.25 6.19 31.96
N GLY A 245 -14.73 6.18 30.74
CA GLY A 245 -13.43 6.72 30.48
C GLY A 245 -13.22 7.14 29.03
N ALA A 246 -12.18 7.93 28.86
CA ALA A 246 -11.65 8.27 27.56
C ALA A 246 -10.16 7.93 27.54
N ARG A 247 -9.66 7.48 26.40
CA ARG A 247 -8.25 7.17 26.16
C ARG A 247 -7.82 7.79 24.84
N VAL A 248 -6.74 8.55 24.86
CA VAL A 248 -6.04 9.00 23.66
C VAL A 248 -4.79 8.14 23.50
N ASN A 249 -4.64 7.50 22.34
CA ASN A 249 -3.45 6.72 22.00
C ASN A 249 -2.65 7.45 20.93
N LEU A 250 -1.33 7.24 20.96
CA LEU A 250 -0.37 7.58 19.92
C LEU A 250 0.37 6.31 19.54
N ASP A 251 0.20 5.88 18.30
CA ASP A 251 0.68 4.61 17.78
C ASP A 251 1.78 4.85 16.75
N ARG A 252 2.81 4.01 16.77
CA ARG A 252 3.87 3.95 15.76
C ARG A 252 4.14 2.48 15.43
N ASP A 253 3.87 2.11 14.19
CA ASP A 253 4.08 0.76 13.69
C ASP A 253 5.15 0.76 12.62
N TYR A 254 6.03 -0.23 12.68
CA TYR A 254 7.05 -0.49 11.68
C TYR A 254 6.81 -1.87 11.08
N SER A 255 6.99 -2.01 9.76
CA SER A 255 6.95 -3.33 9.14
C SER A 255 8.01 -3.51 8.07
N LEU A 256 8.45 -4.75 7.92
CA LEU A 256 9.30 -5.23 6.83
C LEU A 256 8.58 -6.40 6.17
N ALA A 257 8.21 -6.25 4.92
CA ALA A 257 7.56 -7.29 4.14
C ALA A 257 8.46 -7.72 2.97
N PHE A 258 8.55 -9.02 2.76
CA PHE A 258 9.16 -9.63 1.58
C PHE A 258 8.04 -10.26 0.76
N THR A 259 7.88 -9.86 -0.49
CA THR A 259 6.92 -10.46 -1.42
C THR A 259 7.70 -11.12 -2.55
N ARG A 260 7.42 -12.39 -2.83
CA ARG A 260 8.06 -13.10 -3.95
C ARG A 260 7.51 -12.61 -5.27
N GLU A 261 8.41 -12.25 -6.17
CA GLU A 261 8.13 -11.98 -7.58
C GLU A 261 8.76 -13.10 -8.44
N GLU A 262 8.55 -13.04 -9.76
CA GLU A 262 9.08 -14.05 -10.70
C GLU A 262 10.62 -14.11 -10.73
N SER A 263 11.30 -12.97 -10.53
CA SER A 263 12.76 -12.82 -10.65
C SER A 263 13.49 -12.47 -9.36
N GLY A 264 12.79 -12.47 -8.22
CA GLY A 264 13.38 -12.08 -6.93
C GLY A 264 12.37 -11.77 -5.84
N LEU A 265 12.72 -10.83 -4.97
CA LEU A 265 11.89 -10.37 -3.86
C LEU A 265 11.65 -8.87 -3.95
N THR A 266 10.39 -8.48 -3.81
CA THR A 266 10.00 -7.10 -3.52
C THR A 266 10.07 -6.90 -2.00
N VAL A 267 10.94 -6.01 -1.54
CA VAL A 267 11.08 -5.65 -0.12
C VAL A 267 10.34 -4.36 0.14
N THR A 268 9.43 -4.37 1.12
CA THR A 268 8.70 -3.18 1.54
C THR A 268 9.00 -2.84 3.00
N VAL A 269 9.54 -1.65 3.23
CA VAL A 269 9.75 -1.07 4.55
C VAL A 269 8.66 -0.04 4.80
N ALA A 270 7.85 -0.23 5.84
CA ALA A 270 6.80 0.70 6.21
C ALA A 270 6.99 1.28 7.61
N ARG A 271 6.57 2.53 7.75
CA ARG A 271 6.35 3.21 9.02
C ARG A 271 4.97 3.86 8.99
N ASN A 272 4.11 3.34 9.83
CA ASN A 272 2.80 3.91 10.07
C ASN A 272 2.81 4.63 11.42
N GLY A 273 2.07 5.72 11.52
CA GLY A 273 1.99 6.49 12.76
C GLY A 273 0.64 7.15 12.88
N GLY A 274 0.02 7.10 14.04
CA GLY A 274 -1.35 7.53 14.20
C GLY A 274 -1.70 7.95 15.61
N GLY A 275 -2.90 8.52 15.73
CA GLY A 275 -3.53 8.75 17.01
C GLY A 275 -4.95 8.20 16.99
N SER A 276 -5.42 7.71 18.14
CA SER A 276 -6.81 7.31 18.31
C SER A 276 -7.41 7.90 19.56
N LEU A 277 -8.69 8.23 19.49
CA LEU A 277 -9.54 8.57 20.62
C LEU A 277 -10.49 7.39 20.85
N ASN A 278 -10.48 6.85 22.06
CA ASN A 278 -11.35 5.77 22.49
C ASN A 278 -12.17 6.24 23.70
N VAL A 279 -13.48 6.36 23.54
CA VAL A 279 -14.42 6.66 24.63
C VAL A 279 -15.17 5.39 24.96
N PHE A 280 -15.21 4.99 26.22
CA PHE A 280 -15.81 3.72 26.61
C PHE A 280 -16.60 3.82 27.90
N GLY A 281 -17.69 3.07 27.96
CA GLY A 281 -18.35 2.66 29.19
C GLY A 281 -18.12 1.17 29.41
N ALA A 282 -17.82 0.75 30.64
CA ALA A 282 -17.76 -0.65 31.01
C ALA A 282 -18.45 -0.90 32.35
N ALA A 283 -19.07 -2.05 32.51
CA ALA A 283 -19.69 -2.49 33.74
C ALA A 283 -19.27 -3.92 34.04
N GLY A 284 -18.95 -4.23 35.28
CA GLY A 284 -18.60 -5.58 35.68
C GLY A 284 -18.98 -5.89 37.12
N VAL A 285 -19.10 -7.18 37.42
CA VAL A 285 -19.45 -7.70 38.72
C VAL A 285 -18.35 -8.64 39.18
N ASN A 286 -17.87 -8.43 40.40
CA ASN A 286 -17.05 -9.41 41.09
C ASN A 286 -17.96 -10.39 41.82
N VAL A 287 -17.91 -11.68 41.46
CA VAL A 287 -18.85 -12.68 42.02
C VAL A 287 -18.30 -13.34 43.28
N LEU A 288 -16.99 -13.19 43.53
CA LEU A 288 -16.26 -13.82 44.62
C LEU A 288 -15.79 -12.84 45.71
N THR A 289 -16.34 -11.61 45.76
CA THR A 289 -15.91 -10.57 46.72
C THR A 289 -16.56 -10.63 48.10
N GLY A 290 -17.54 -11.51 48.34
CA GLY A 290 -18.35 -11.48 49.57
C GLY A 290 -18.51 -12.79 50.34
N HIS A 291 -18.02 -13.93 49.84
CA HIS A 291 -18.35 -15.25 50.41
C HIS A 291 -17.14 -16.12 50.84
N LEU A 292 -15.93 -15.56 50.89
CA LEU A 292 -14.77 -16.13 51.57
C LEU A 292 -14.27 -15.17 52.65
N ASN A 293 -15.18 -14.64 53.47
CA ASN A 293 -14.82 -13.79 54.60
C ASN A 293 -14.14 -14.57 55.75
N GLU A 294 -13.95 -15.90 55.62
CA GLU A 294 -13.31 -16.70 56.68
C GLU A 294 -12.07 -17.50 56.23
N ASP A 295 -11.83 -17.73 54.93
CA ASP A 295 -10.66 -18.51 54.46
C ASP A 295 -9.88 -17.81 53.33
N SER A 296 -9.34 -16.61 53.59
CA SER A 296 -8.14 -16.18 52.85
C SER A 296 -6.99 -17.08 53.29
N LEU A 297 -6.43 -17.90 52.40
CA LEU A 297 -5.27 -18.74 52.73
C LEU A 297 -4.11 -17.84 53.19
N ASN A 298 -3.80 -17.91 54.48
CA ASN A 298 -2.68 -17.18 55.09
C ASN A 298 -1.38 -17.90 54.75
N PHE A 299 -0.38 -17.17 54.28
CA PHE A 299 0.94 -17.73 53.96
C PHE A 299 2.08 -16.78 54.34
N GLY A 300 3.31 -17.32 54.39
CA GLY A 300 4.51 -16.62 54.88
C GLY A 300 4.70 -16.72 56.40
N PRO A 301 5.82 -16.19 56.94
CA PRO A 301 6.09 -16.20 58.38
C PRO A 301 4.93 -15.51 59.13
N GLU A 302 4.35 -16.21 60.10
CA GLU A 302 3.22 -15.74 60.93
C GLU A 302 1.91 -15.43 60.18
N GLY A 303 1.74 -15.89 58.93
CA GLY A 303 0.51 -15.66 58.17
C GLY A 303 0.30 -14.19 57.78
N ASN A 304 1.38 -13.46 57.56
CA ASN A 304 1.35 -12.02 57.26
C ASN A 304 0.85 -11.66 55.85
N HIS A 305 0.65 -12.65 54.97
CA HIS A 305 0.12 -12.45 53.61
C HIS A 305 -1.20 -13.21 53.40
N LYS A 306 -2.16 -12.57 52.71
CA LYS A 306 -3.50 -13.14 52.41
C LYS A 306 -3.66 -13.40 50.91
N LEU A 307 -3.84 -14.66 50.49
CA LEU A 307 -4.19 -14.97 49.10
C LEU A 307 -5.63 -14.53 48.81
N SER A 308 -5.88 -13.87 47.68
CA SER A 308 -7.21 -13.34 47.31
C SER A 308 -7.69 -13.87 45.95
N PRO A 309 -8.54 -14.91 45.89
CA PRO A 309 -9.16 -15.34 44.64
C PRO A 309 -10.21 -14.31 44.17
N VAL A 310 -10.25 -14.05 42.86
CA VAL A 310 -11.18 -13.10 42.26
C VAL A 310 -11.72 -13.68 40.97
N VAL A 311 -13.05 -13.69 40.81
CA VAL A 311 -13.74 -13.94 39.54
C VAL A 311 -14.55 -12.71 39.14
N ARG A 312 -14.34 -12.24 37.92
CA ARG A 312 -14.97 -11.04 37.35
C ARG A 312 -15.69 -11.37 36.06
N PHE A 313 -16.91 -10.88 35.92
CA PHE A 313 -17.59 -10.78 34.63
C PHE A 313 -17.79 -9.31 34.30
N GLY A 314 -17.56 -8.91 33.05
CA GLY A 314 -17.77 -7.52 32.65
C GLY A 314 -18.04 -7.36 31.18
N ALA A 315 -18.75 -6.29 30.85
CA ALA A 315 -19.02 -5.86 29.50
C ALA A 315 -18.52 -4.43 29.27
N SER A 316 -18.16 -4.08 28.04
CA SER A 316 -17.74 -2.73 27.65
C SER A 316 -18.25 -2.36 26.27
N LEU A 317 -18.47 -1.07 26.08
CA LEU A 317 -18.95 -0.44 24.87
C LEU A 317 -17.99 0.70 24.44
N PRO A 318 -16.85 0.40 23.82
CA PRO A 318 -15.94 1.41 23.29
C PRO A 318 -16.39 1.98 21.93
N LEU A 319 -16.31 3.31 21.80
CA LEU A 319 -16.30 4.08 20.56
C LEU A 319 -14.86 4.49 20.23
N ASN A 320 -14.32 4.02 19.11
CA ASN A 320 -12.98 4.32 18.65
C ASN A 320 -13.00 5.18 17.39
N LEU A 321 -12.26 6.29 17.40
CA LEU A 321 -11.91 7.08 16.22
C LEU A 321 -10.39 7.10 16.08
N GLN A 322 -9.87 6.57 14.98
CA GLN A 322 -8.43 6.49 14.71
C GLN A 322 -8.08 7.16 13.39
N ARG A 323 -6.96 7.89 13.40
CA ARG A 323 -6.27 8.39 12.21
C ARG A 323 -4.85 7.84 12.19
N GLN A 324 -4.47 7.17 11.11
CA GLN A 324 -3.14 6.62 10.91
C GLN A 324 -2.56 7.15 9.60
N SER A 325 -1.37 7.73 9.64
CA SER A 325 -0.54 8.00 8.47
C SER A 325 0.17 6.71 8.05
N GLN A 326 0.25 6.47 6.76
CA GLN A 326 0.97 5.35 6.17
C GLN A 326 2.11 5.88 5.32
N ASN A 327 3.33 5.42 5.59
CA ASN A 327 4.48 5.68 4.73
C ASN A 327 5.18 4.36 4.46
N SER A 328 5.47 4.05 3.22
CA SER A 328 6.28 2.88 2.90
C SER A 328 7.16 3.13 1.70
N MET A 329 8.27 2.40 1.65
CA MET A 329 9.14 2.34 0.49
C MET A 329 9.27 0.89 0.08
N THR A 330 9.15 0.66 -1.22
CA THR A 330 9.31 -0.63 -1.85
C THR A 330 10.50 -0.60 -2.80
N PHE A 331 11.27 -1.68 -2.83
CA PHE A 331 12.39 -1.86 -3.75
C PHE A 331 12.60 -3.34 -4.07
N SER A 332 13.23 -3.62 -5.21
CA SER A 332 13.50 -4.98 -5.67
C SER A 332 14.85 -5.48 -5.17
N LEU A 333 14.91 -6.75 -4.80
CA LEU A 333 16.10 -7.47 -4.33
C LEU A 333 16.21 -8.79 -5.09
N SER A 334 17.38 -9.06 -5.68
CA SER A 334 17.61 -10.32 -6.40
C SER A 334 17.93 -11.49 -5.44
N ASP A 335 17.73 -12.72 -5.91
CA ASP A 335 18.00 -13.93 -5.11
C ASP A 335 19.47 -14.04 -4.68
N ASN A 336 20.40 -13.50 -5.48
CA ASN A 336 21.83 -13.50 -5.19
C ASN A 336 22.21 -12.51 -4.07
N GLU A 337 21.44 -11.44 -3.90
CA GLU A 337 21.70 -10.39 -2.91
C GLU A 337 21.04 -10.71 -1.55
N LEU A 338 20.04 -11.60 -1.55
CA LEU A 338 19.28 -11.97 -0.36
C LEU A 338 20.16 -12.46 0.81
N PRO A 339 21.12 -13.38 0.64
CA PRO A 339 21.94 -13.85 1.76
C PRO A 339 22.71 -12.72 2.44
N GLN A 340 23.32 -11.83 1.65
CA GLN A 340 24.07 -10.68 2.17
C GLN A 340 23.14 -9.69 2.88
N PHE A 341 21.96 -9.43 2.30
CA PHE A 341 20.96 -8.56 2.91
C PHE A 341 20.51 -9.08 4.27
N LEU A 342 20.15 -10.36 4.37
CA LEU A 342 19.70 -10.97 5.63
C LEU A 342 20.82 -10.99 6.68
N GLN A 343 22.05 -11.29 6.28
CA GLN A 343 23.20 -11.24 7.19
C GLN A 343 23.38 -9.82 7.75
N GLN A 344 23.32 -8.79 6.91
CA GLN A 344 23.45 -7.40 7.35
C GLN A 344 22.28 -6.96 8.24
N LEU A 345 21.07 -7.44 7.95
CA LEU A 345 19.86 -7.20 8.73
C LEU A 345 19.97 -7.78 10.15
N THR A 346 20.43 -9.03 10.29
CA THR A 346 20.53 -9.72 11.59
C THR A 346 21.78 -9.35 12.38
N THR A 347 22.82 -8.78 11.75
CA THR A 347 24.07 -8.38 12.42
C THR A 347 24.17 -6.88 12.72
N ASN A 348 23.14 -6.08 12.44
CA ASN A 348 23.14 -4.61 12.59
C ASN A 348 24.19 -3.89 11.70
N GLN A 349 24.56 -4.48 10.57
CA GLN A 349 25.50 -3.90 9.61
C GLN A 349 24.80 -3.18 8.45
N LEU A 350 23.48 -3.32 8.35
CA LEU A 350 22.67 -2.72 7.30
C LEU A 350 22.43 -1.23 7.57
N ARG A 351 23.04 -0.36 6.76
CA ARG A 351 22.80 1.09 6.82
C ARG A 351 21.59 1.44 5.94
N PRO A 352 20.56 2.15 6.48
CA PRO A 352 19.36 2.48 5.69
C PRO A 352 19.64 3.23 4.39
N MET A 353 20.59 4.18 4.40
CA MET A 353 20.88 4.98 3.21
C MET A 353 21.59 4.16 2.12
N ASP A 354 22.46 3.21 2.49
CA ASP A 354 23.14 2.34 1.53
C ASP A 354 22.14 1.48 0.73
N MET A 355 20.98 1.18 1.31
CA MET A 355 19.93 0.42 0.62
C MET A 355 19.23 1.23 -0.47
N LEU A 356 19.13 2.55 -0.30
CA LEU A 356 18.61 3.43 -1.34
C LEU A 356 19.53 3.44 -2.57
N ASP A 357 20.85 3.34 -2.37
CA ASP A 357 21.80 3.37 -3.47
C ASP A 357 21.92 2.02 -4.21
N LYS A 358 21.64 0.91 -3.53
CA LYS A 358 21.80 -0.44 -4.09
C LYS A 358 20.55 -0.98 -4.76
N ALA A 359 19.38 -0.56 -4.31
CA ALA A 359 18.16 -1.17 -4.79
C ALA A 359 17.69 -0.57 -6.13
N ILE A 360 16.84 -1.34 -6.82
CA ILE A 360 16.23 -0.99 -8.10
C ILE A 360 14.71 -0.88 -7.93
N ASP A 361 14.07 -0.12 -8.82
CA ASP A 361 12.61 0.06 -8.87
C ASP A 361 11.97 0.59 -7.58
N HIS A 362 12.52 1.71 -7.11
CA HIS A 362 12.03 2.39 -5.92
C HIS A 362 10.60 2.91 -6.09
N LYS A 363 9.76 2.60 -5.11
CA LYS A 363 8.40 3.14 -5.02
C LYS A 363 8.10 3.64 -3.62
N VAL A 364 7.81 4.92 -3.50
CA VAL A 364 7.51 5.58 -2.22
C VAL A 364 6.00 5.82 -2.13
N LYS A 365 5.36 5.19 -1.14
CA LYS A 365 3.94 5.33 -0.80
C LYS A 365 3.78 6.28 0.39
N ASN A 366 2.82 7.18 0.29
CA ASN A 366 2.32 7.99 1.40
C ASN A 366 0.78 7.93 1.43
N GLY A 367 0.18 8.01 2.61
CA GLY A 367 -1.26 7.95 2.74
C GLY A 367 -1.79 8.13 4.16
N ASN A 368 -3.10 8.00 4.29
CA ASN A 368 -3.79 7.98 5.57
C ASN A 368 -4.93 6.96 5.57
N VAL A 369 -5.23 6.47 6.78
CA VAL A 369 -6.39 5.64 7.09
C VAL A 369 -7.14 6.28 8.24
N TRP A 370 -8.45 6.37 8.09
CA TRP A 370 -9.40 6.74 9.12
C TRP A 370 -10.26 5.53 9.45
N ASN A 371 -10.36 5.20 10.73
CA ASN A 371 -11.22 4.14 11.23
C ASN A 371 -12.18 4.71 12.27
N LEU A 372 -13.44 4.32 12.18
CA LEU A 372 -14.48 4.54 13.19
C LEU A 372 -15.04 3.17 13.58
N SER A 373 -15.06 2.83 14.86
CA SER A 373 -15.75 1.62 15.35
C SER A 373 -16.52 1.87 16.64
N LEU A 374 -17.64 1.18 16.79
CA LEU A 374 -18.35 1.00 18.05
C LEU A 374 -18.41 -0.50 18.28
N ASP A 375 -17.88 -0.98 19.40
CA ASP A 375 -17.76 -2.41 19.68
C ASP A 375 -18.44 -2.75 21.00
N ILE A 376 -19.00 -3.95 21.12
CA ILE A 376 -19.43 -4.53 22.39
C ILE A 376 -18.48 -5.67 22.76
N ASN A 377 -17.95 -5.66 23.98
CA ASN A 377 -17.07 -6.71 24.46
C ASN A 377 -17.60 -7.23 25.79
N ALA A 378 -17.60 -8.56 25.96
CA ALA A 378 -17.86 -9.26 27.21
C ALA A 378 -16.58 -10.00 27.64
N SER A 379 -16.36 -10.13 28.93
CA SER A 379 -15.19 -10.82 29.49
C SER A 379 -15.52 -11.54 30.79
N ALA A 380 -14.86 -12.67 31.01
CA ALA A 380 -14.87 -13.46 32.23
C ALA A 380 -13.40 -13.70 32.64
N GLN A 381 -13.02 -13.34 33.85
CA GLN A 381 -11.63 -13.44 34.32
C GLN A 381 -11.60 -14.10 35.69
N ALA A 382 -10.62 -14.99 35.89
CA ALA A 382 -10.32 -15.61 37.18
C ALA A 382 -8.86 -15.35 37.52
N SER A 383 -8.58 -14.83 38.71
CA SER A 383 -7.22 -14.48 39.13
C SER A 383 -6.98 -14.75 40.61
N LEU A 384 -5.73 -15.04 40.94
CA LEU A 384 -5.21 -15.17 42.30
C LEU A 384 -4.35 -13.93 42.61
N GLY A 385 -4.79 -13.14 43.57
CA GLY A 385 -4.06 -11.97 44.06
C GLY A 385 -3.07 -12.32 45.18
N LEU A 386 -1.84 -11.86 45.03
CA LEU A 386 -0.72 -11.95 45.95
C LEU A 386 -0.42 -10.53 46.46
N PRO A 387 -0.93 -10.12 47.63
CA PRO A 387 -0.60 -8.82 48.21
C PRO A 387 0.89 -8.79 48.61
N MET A 388 1.58 -7.74 48.16
CA MET A 388 2.97 -7.46 48.49
C MET A 388 3.09 -6.51 49.70
N THR A 389 2.01 -5.83 50.07
CA THR A 389 1.92 -5.01 51.29
C THR A 389 1.34 -5.79 52.47
N ASN A 390 1.67 -5.36 53.69
CA ASN A 390 1.16 -5.92 54.94
C ASN A 390 -0.38 -5.81 54.99
N LYS A 391 -1.05 -6.78 55.65
CA LYS A 391 -2.51 -6.83 55.89
C LYS A 391 -3.10 -5.55 56.52
N ASN A 392 -2.28 -4.74 57.21
CA ASN A 392 -2.72 -3.50 57.85
C ASN A 392 -2.72 -2.28 56.92
N GLU A 393 -2.05 -2.35 55.75
CA GLU A 393 -2.06 -1.26 54.77
C GLU A 393 -3.33 -1.34 53.92
N THR A 394 -4.21 -0.35 54.05
CA THR A 394 -5.53 -0.32 53.39
C THR A 394 -5.69 0.84 52.41
N THR A 395 -4.75 1.80 52.44
CA THR A 395 -4.79 3.01 51.60
C THR A 395 -4.01 2.81 50.31
N ASN A 396 -2.80 2.24 50.38
CA ASN A 396 -1.93 1.99 49.23
C ASN A 396 -1.51 0.51 49.18
N VAL A 397 -2.32 -0.32 48.54
CA VAL A 397 -2.12 -1.77 48.52
C VAL A 397 -1.31 -2.20 47.30
N ALA A 398 -0.11 -2.73 47.50
CA ALA A 398 0.66 -3.34 46.41
C ALA A 398 0.28 -4.82 46.26
N SER A 399 0.10 -5.29 45.03
CA SER A 399 -0.23 -6.68 44.73
C SER A 399 0.29 -7.14 43.37
N ALA A 400 0.73 -8.39 43.30
CA ALA A 400 0.74 -9.15 42.05
C ALA A 400 -0.57 -9.90 41.92
N ARG A 401 -1.02 -10.20 40.71
CA ARG A 401 -2.03 -11.21 40.44
C ARG A 401 -1.53 -12.13 39.35
N LEU A 402 -1.98 -13.38 39.38
CA LEU A 402 -1.84 -14.33 38.29
C LEU A 402 -3.25 -14.79 37.92
N GLY A 403 -3.66 -14.63 36.67
CA GLY A 403 -5.03 -14.98 36.29
C GLY A 403 -5.20 -15.29 34.82
N GLY A 404 -6.23 -16.07 34.52
CA GLY A 404 -6.69 -16.36 33.18
C GLY A 404 -8.00 -15.63 32.90
N GLY A 405 -8.31 -15.39 31.63
CA GLY A 405 -9.60 -14.84 31.25
C GLY A 405 -9.99 -15.18 29.83
N LEU A 406 -11.29 -15.23 29.61
CA LEU A 406 -11.93 -15.32 28.30
C LEU A 406 -12.61 -13.99 28.00
N SER A 407 -12.54 -13.52 26.77
CA SER A 407 -13.31 -12.38 26.30
C SER A 407 -13.86 -12.63 24.92
N ALA A 408 -15.05 -12.10 24.66
CA ALA A 408 -15.72 -12.16 23.37
C ALA A 408 -16.16 -10.74 23.00
N GLY A 409 -15.92 -10.34 21.76
CA GLY A 409 -16.29 -9.03 21.25
C GLY A 409 -17.00 -9.12 19.92
N ALA A 410 -17.91 -8.20 19.65
CA ALA A 410 -18.55 -8.00 18.37
C ALA A 410 -18.56 -6.52 18.02
N ASN A 411 -18.34 -6.16 16.76
CA ASN A 411 -18.52 -4.76 16.36
C ASN A 411 -20.01 -4.46 16.20
N LEU A 412 -20.48 -3.36 16.76
CA LEU A 412 -21.83 -2.86 16.49
C LEU A 412 -21.83 -1.99 15.24
N LEU A 413 -20.80 -1.17 15.06
CA LEU A 413 -20.64 -0.25 13.93
C LEU A 413 -19.18 -0.20 13.51
N HIS A 414 -18.91 -0.14 12.21
CA HIS A 414 -17.57 0.10 11.69
C HIS A 414 -17.58 0.85 10.36
N GLY A 415 -16.75 1.89 10.23
CA GLY A 415 -16.49 2.60 8.98
C GLY A 415 -14.99 2.83 8.78
N GLN A 416 -14.52 2.77 7.54
CA GLN A 416 -13.11 2.96 7.21
C GLN A 416 -12.94 3.73 5.92
N ARG A 417 -12.01 4.68 5.93
CA ARG A 417 -11.59 5.44 4.75
C ARG A 417 -10.08 5.42 4.62
N GLU A 418 -9.57 5.00 3.47
CA GLU A 418 -8.14 5.00 3.14
C GLU A 418 -7.88 5.83 1.90
N ARG A 419 -6.79 6.60 1.93
CA ARG A 419 -6.25 7.35 0.81
C ARG A 419 -4.75 7.14 0.78
N SER A 420 -4.21 6.71 -0.34
CA SER A 420 -2.77 6.63 -0.55
C SER A 420 -2.38 6.99 -1.98
N ASP A 421 -1.16 7.49 -2.10
CA ASP A 421 -0.51 7.90 -3.32
C ASP A 421 0.93 7.35 -3.29
N ALA A 422 1.35 6.67 -4.35
CA ALA A 422 2.68 6.09 -4.48
C ALA A 422 3.36 6.61 -5.74
N HIS A 423 4.65 6.90 -5.66
CA HIS A 423 5.42 7.51 -6.74
C HIS A 423 6.71 6.73 -6.98
N ASN A 424 7.12 6.67 -8.24
CA ASN A 424 8.42 6.18 -8.68
C ASN A 424 8.90 7.08 -9.84
N ALA A 425 10.06 6.75 -10.43
CA ALA A 425 10.60 7.47 -11.58
C ALA A 425 9.69 7.44 -12.83
N GLU A 426 8.82 6.43 -12.93
CA GLU A 426 8.05 6.12 -14.14
C GLU A 426 6.57 6.53 -14.06
N GLY A 427 6.10 7.00 -12.90
CA GLY A 427 4.71 7.39 -12.72
C GLY A 427 4.21 7.43 -11.28
N SER A 428 2.89 7.39 -11.16
CA SER A 428 2.20 7.46 -9.88
C SER A 428 1.04 6.47 -9.81
N LYS A 429 0.81 5.92 -8.62
CA LYS A 429 -0.32 5.05 -8.31
C LYS A 429 -1.13 5.66 -7.18
N VAL A 430 -2.39 5.94 -7.47
CA VAL A 430 -3.38 6.46 -6.52
C VAL A 430 -4.28 5.30 -6.09
N SER A 431 -4.52 5.21 -4.78
CA SER A 431 -5.37 4.20 -4.19
C SER A 431 -6.34 4.81 -3.20
N ARG A 432 -7.64 4.62 -3.41
CA ARG A 432 -8.71 5.13 -2.53
C ARG A 432 -9.61 3.97 -2.07
N SER A 433 -9.98 3.95 -0.80
CA SER A 433 -10.98 3.02 -0.27
C SER A 433 -11.97 3.80 0.59
N ASP A 434 -13.24 3.75 0.22
CA ASP A 434 -14.35 4.29 1.01
C ASP A 434 -15.28 3.14 1.40
N ASN A 435 -15.05 2.59 2.58
CA ASN A 435 -15.90 1.53 3.09
C ASN A 435 -17.04 2.16 3.88
N ARG A 436 -18.26 2.01 3.34
CA ARG A 436 -19.49 2.44 4.02
C ARG A 436 -19.57 1.87 5.42
N VAL A 437 -20.28 2.58 6.29
CA VAL A 437 -20.57 2.11 7.65
C VAL A 437 -21.32 0.78 7.60
N ARG A 438 -20.88 -0.19 8.39
CA ARG A 438 -21.48 -1.53 8.49
C ARG A 438 -21.69 -1.94 9.93
N TYR A 439 -22.64 -2.84 10.13
CA TYR A 439 -23.07 -3.31 11.44
C TYR A 439 -22.80 -4.82 11.58
N LEU A 440 -22.41 -5.28 12.78
CA LEU A 440 -22.32 -6.70 13.15
C LEU A 440 -21.54 -7.58 12.14
N ASN A 441 -20.37 -7.13 11.72
CA ASN A 441 -19.56 -7.79 10.68
C ASN A 441 -18.19 -8.30 11.15
N GLN A 442 -17.82 -8.05 12.40
CA GLN A 442 -16.58 -8.48 13.01
C GLN A 442 -16.87 -9.01 14.41
N GLY A 443 -16.07 -9.96 14.83
CA GLY A 443 -16.03 -10.37 16.22
C GLY A 443 -14.73 -11.05 16.56
N ASN A 444 -14.54 -11.25 17.85
CA ASN A 444 -13.35 -11.85 18.40
C ASN A 444 -13.69 -12.73 19.59
N LEU A 445 -12.85 -13.73 19.81
CA LEU A 445 -12.81 -14.55 21.00
C LEU A 445 -11.36 -14.65 21.44
N ASP A 446 -11.08 -14.38 22.70
CA ASP A 446 -9.73 -14.24 23.21
C ASP A 446 -9.61 -14.94 24.56
N ALA A 447 -8.59 -15.78 24.67
CA ALA A 447 -8.18 -16.44 25.91
C ALA A 447 -6.81 -15.93 26.30
N ARG A 448 -6.65 -15.46 27.53
CA ARG A 448 -5.40 -14.84 28.00
C ARG A 448 -5.00 -15.33 29.38
N ILE A 449 -3.70 -15.40 29.61
CA ILE A 449 -3.06 -15.52 30.92
C ILE A 449 -2.37 -14.19 31.18
N MET A 450 -2.61 -13.59 32.33
CA MET A 450 -2.11 -12.27 32.71
C MET A 450 -1.48 -12.27 34.10
N VAL A 451 -0.41 -11.49 34.23
CA VAL A 451 0.31 -11.24 35.48
C VAL A 451 0.36 -9.72 35.72
N PRO A 452 -0.70 -9.11 36.27
CA PRO A 452 -0.68 -7.71 36.68
C PRO A 452 0.04 -7.54 38.02
N VAL A 453 0.94 -6.55 38.12
CA VAL A 453 1.69 -6.21 39.33
C VAL A 453 1.64 -4.70 39.53
N GLY A 454 1.25 -4.22 40.72
CA GLY A 454 1.31 -2.80 41.05
C GLY A 454 0.55 -2.40 42.29
N VAL A 455 0.26 -1.10 42.43
CA VAL A 455 -0.31 -0.47 43.63
C VAL A 455 -1.72 0.01 43.36
N SER A 456 -2.63 -0.14 44.30
CA SER A 456 -3.95 0.49 44.26
C SER A 456 -4.10 1.45 45.42
N SER A 457 -4.38 2.71 45.11
CA SER A 457 -4.72 3.74 46.09
C SER A 457 -6.23 3.79 46.29
N LYS A 458 -6.71 3.85 47.53
CA LYS A 458 -8.13 3.99 47.88
C LYS A 458 -8.38 5.38 48.44
N THR A 459 -9.34 6.12 47.86
CA THR A 459 -9.88 7.37 48.39
C THR A 459 -11.28 7.13 48.96
N GLU A 460 -11.89 8.13 49.61
CA GLU A 460 -13.24 8.00 50.18
C GLU A 460 -14.32 7.62 49.15
N HIS A 461 -14.12 7.93 47.86
CA HIS A 461 -15.15 7.78 46.82
C HIS A 461 -14.68 6.96 45.61
N ALA A 462 -13.41 6.57 45.52
CA ALA A 462 -12.86 5.85 44.37
C ALA A 462 -11.65 4.95 44.72
N ARG A 463 -11.34 4.02 43.83
CA ARG A 463 -10.06 3.30 43.81
C ARG A 463 -9.28 3.65 42.54
N GLU A 464 -8.02 3.99 42.72
CA GLU A 464 -7.07 4.31 41.66
C GLU A 464 -5.97 3.24 41.60
N PRO A 465 -6.17 2.17 40.83
CA PRO A 465 -5.11 1.20 40.56
C PRO A 465 -4.01 1.78 39.66
N ILE A 466 -2.78 1.27 39.80
CA ILE A 466 -1.60 1.49 38.96
C ILE A 466 -0.91 0.13 38.83
N MET A 467 -1.15 -0.62 37.74
CA MET A 467 -0.74 -2.03 37.61
C MET A 467 -0.04 -2.28 36.28
N ALA A 468 1.22 -2.71 36.28
CA ALA A 468 1.93 -3.23 35.10
C ALA A 468 1.46 -4.66 34.78
N THR A 469 1.04 -4.97 33.55
CA THR A 469 0.51 -6.30 33.19
C THR A 469 1.35 -6.96 32.11
N SER A 470 1.88 -8.14 32.40
CA SER A 470 2.40 -9.05 31.36
C SER A 470 1.29 -10.02 30.97
N ALA A 471 1.08 -10.30 29.68
CA ALA A 471 0.03 -11.22 29.26
C ALA A 471 0.45 -12.07 28.05
N LEU A 472 0.05 -13.33 28.06
CA LEU A 472 0.06 -14.24 26.93
C LEU A 472 -1.39 -14.43 26.49
N ALA A 473 -1.70 -14.22 25.21
CA ALA A 473 -3.06 -14.33 24.71
C ALA A 473 -3.12 -15.14 23.42
N ALA A 474 -4.13 -16.00 23.32
CA ALA A 474 -4.58 -16.62 22.09
C ALA A 474 -5.88 -15.93 21.66
N ARG A 475 -5.85 -15.26 20.51
CA ARG A 475 -6.98 -14.50 19.97
C ARG A 475 -7.43 -15.09 18.65
N TYR A 476 -8.71 -15.43 18.58
CA TYR A 476 -9.41 -15.72 17.34
C TYR A 476 -10.23 -14.49 16.93
N THR A 477 -10.16 -14.10 15.67
CA THR A 477 -10.97 -13.01 15.11
C THR A 477 -11.65 -13.48 13.85
N PHE A 478 -12.92 -13.16 13.71
CA PHE A 478 -13.60 -13.27 12.42
C PHE A 478 -13.90 -11.87 11.89
N ASP A 479 -13.61 -11.66 10.61
CA ASP A 479 -13.92 -10.42 9.91
C ASP A 479 -14.70 -10.78 8.65
N GLY A 480 -15.98 -10.40 8.62
CA GLY A 480 -16.87 -10.55 7.46
C GLY A 480 -16.99 -9.26 6.65
N ARG A 481 -16.05 -8.32 6.79
CA ARG A 481 -16.05 -7.09 5.97
C ARG A 481 -15.78 -7.42 4.51
N THR A 482 -16.50 -6.70 3.64
CA THR A 482 -16.06 -6.47 2.27
C THR A 482 -15.35 -5.13 2.22
N LYS A 483 -14.09 -5.12 1.80
CA LYS A 483 -13.35 -3.88 1.54
C LYS A 483 -13.45 -3.53 0.06
N LYS A 484 -13.66 -2.26 -0.25
CA LYS A 484 -13.76 -1.73 -1.61
C LYS A 484 -12.59 -0.78 -1.85
N LYS A 485 -11.83 -0.98 -2.92
CA LYS A 485 -10.63 -0.20 -3.23
C LYS A 485 -10.59 0.15 -4.71
N ILE A 486 -10.37 1.41 -5.02
CA ILE A 486 -10.09 1.90 -6.36
C ILE A 486 -8.57 2.04 -6.48
N ASN A 487 -8.00 1.39 -7.49
CA ASN A 487 -6.61 1.51 -7.86
C ASN A 487 -6.52 2.19 -9.22
N MET A 488 -5.78 3.29 -9.27
CA MET A 488 -5.52 4.05 -10.50
C MET A 488 -4.02 4.22 -10.66
N GLU A 489 -3.52 3.87 -11.82
CA GLU A 489 -2.12 4.06 -12.20
C GLU A 489 -2.03 5.04 -13.36
N LEU A 490 -1.20 6.07 -13.18
CA LEU A 490 -0.89 7.08 -14.17
C LEU A 490 0.60 6.95 -14.47
N ALA A 491 0.92 6.35 -15.61
CA ALA A 491 2.29 6.11 -16.05
C ALA A 491 2.76 7.23 -16.97
N GLU A 492 4.05 7.57 -16.93
CA GLU A 492 4.62 8.41 -17.96
C GLU A 492 4.62 7.68 -19.31
N PRO A 493 4.26 8.36 -20.41
CA PRO A 493 4.26 7.72 -21.71
C PRO A 493 5.70 7.45 -22.16
N GLN A 494 6.01 6.17 -22.37
CA GLN A 494 7.22 5.65 -22.99
C GLN A 494 7.29 6.00 -24.48
N THR A 495 8.52 6.22 -24.97
CA THR A 495 8.80 6.47 -26.38
C THR A 495 8.45 5.25 -27.25
N LEU A 496 7.79 5.51 -28.38
CA LEU A 496 7.54 4.48 -29.38
C LEU A 496 8.84 4.08 -30.08
N ASP A 497 9.09 2.78 -30.15
CA ASP A 497 10.22 2.16 -30.84
C ASP A 497 9.71 1.30 -32.01
N HIS A 498 10.58 1.03 -32.99
CA HIS A 498 10.29 0.20 -34.15
C HIS A 498 9.79 -1.19 -33.72
N THR A 499 10.36 -1.76 -32.64
CA THR A 499 9.93 -3.06 -32.09
C THR A 499 8.47 -3.09 -31.64
N HIS A 500 7.95 -1.98 -31.13
CA HIS A 500 6.52 -1.86 -30.77
C HIS A 500 5.63 -1.88 -32.02
N ILE A 501 6.08 -1.20 -33.08
CA ILE A 501 5.36 -1.13 -34.36
C ILE A 501 5.37 -2.49 -35.07
N ASP A 502 6.50 -3.21 -35.03
CA ASP A 502 6.63 -4.51 -35.66
C ASP A 502 5.73 -5.56 -34.99
N LYS A 503 5.69 -5.56 -33.64
CA LYS A 503 4.79 -6.43 -32.86
C LYS A 503 3.32 -6.17 -33.18
N ILE A 504 2.89 -4.91 -33.28
CA ILE A 504 1.49 -4.62 -33.62
C ILE A 504 1.18 -4.95 -35.08
N ALA A 505 2.10 -4.71 -36.02
CA ALA A 505 1.92 -5.08 -37.42
C ALA A 505 1.78 -6.60 -37.59
N GLU A 506 2.56 -7.38 -36.84
CA GLU A 506 2.44 -8.85 -36.81
C GLU A 506 1.09 -9.29 -36.23
N SER A 507 0.67 -8.70 -35.10
CA SER A 507 -0.64 -8.99 -34.49
C SER A 507 -1.80 -8.67 -35.44
N LEU A 508 -1.74 -7.52 -36.11
CA LEU A 508 -2.72 -7.13 -37.14
C LEU A 508 -2.68 -8.09 -38.33
N GLY A 509 -1.51 -8.50 -38.82
CA GLY A 509 -1.38 -9.43 -39.95
C GLY A 509 -1.92 -10.82 -39.66
N LYS A 510 -1.81 -11.30 -38.42
CA LYS A 510 -2.44 -12.56 -37.99
C LYS A 510 -3.97 -12.47 -37.94
N ALA A 511 -4.52 -11.28 -37.63
CA ALA A 511 -5.96 -11.08 -37.47
C ALA A 511 -6.67 -10.64 -38.77
N PHE A 512 -5.97 -9.95 -39.66
CA PHE A 512 -6.50 -9.38 -40.90
C PHE A 512 -5.73 -9.94 -42.10
N THR A 513 -6.29 -10.99 -42.71
CA THR A 513 -5.64 -11.79 -43.75
C THR A 513 -5.99 -11.39 -45.18
N SER A 514 -6.68 -10.26 -45.38
CA SER A 514 -7.05 -9.83 -46.74
C SER A 514 -5.80 -9.44 -47.54
N PRO A 515 -5.77 -9.66 -48.86
CA PRO A 515 -4.64 -9.26 -49.71
C PRO A 515 -4.36 -7.75 -49.70
N ALA A 516 -5.35 -6.92 -49.36
CA ALA A 516 -5.18 -5.48 -49.20
C ALA A 516 -4.45 -5.15 -47.88
N ASP A 517 -4.85 -5.79 -46.77
CA ASP A 517 -4.22 -5.61 -45.46
C ASP A 517 -2.78 -6.12 -45.47
N GLY A 518 -2.55 -7.31 -46.04
CA GLY A 518 -1.22 -7.90 -46.14
C GLY A 518 -0.24 -6.99 -46.89
N ARG A 519 -0.66 -6.39 -48.02
CA ARG A 519 0.19 -5.44 -48.77
C ARG A 519 0.55 -4.21 -47.95
N LYS A 520 -0.40 -3.65 -47.19
CA LYS A 520 -0.16 -2.46 -46.37
C LYS A 520 0.76 -2.78 -45.19
N LEU A 521 0.54 -3.90 -44.51
CA LEU A 521 1.36 -4.33 -43.38
C LEU A 521 2.81 -4.64 -43.80
N SER A 522 3.01 -5.30 -44.94
CA SER A 522 4.35 -5.54 -45.48
C SER A 522 5.05 -4.24 -45.88
N ALA A 523 4.34 -3.24 -46.42
CA ALA A 523 4.91 -1.93 -46.71
C ALA A 523 5.37 -1.21 -45.44
N VAL A 524 4.55 -1.22 -44.39
CA VAL A 524 4.90 -0.64 -43.08
C VAL A 524 6.06 -1.37 -42.43
N GLN A 525 6.18 -2.69 -42.57
CA GLN A 525 7.32 -3.47 -42.06
C GLN A 525 8.61 -3.21 -42.87
N GLY A 526 8.50 -3.10 -44.20
CA GLY A 526 9.62 -2.82 -45.09
C GLY A 526 10.23 -1.43 -44.92
N SER A 527 9.47 -0.45 -44.41
CA SER A 527 9.94 0.93 -44.20
C SER A 527 10.60 1.16 -42.83
N ALA A 528 11.01 0.11 -42.11
CA ALA A 528 11.50 0.22 -40.73
C ALA A 528 12.77 1.06 -40.59
N GLY A 529 13.62 1.13 -41.63
CA GLY A 529 14.86 1.94 -41.65
C GLY A 529 14.70 3.38 -42.12
N ASP A 530 13.62 3.68 -42.87
CA ASP A 530 13.45 4.98 -43.55
C ASP A 530 12.39 5.88 -42.88
N SER A 531 11.47 5.28 -42.11
CA SER A 531 10.32 5.98 -41.50
C SER A 531 10.33 5.89 -39.99
N SER A 532 10.05 7.01 -39.31
CA SER A 532 9.93 7.04 -37.85
C SER A 532 8.79 6.13 -37.35
N PRO A 533 8.89 5.56 -36.12
CA PRO A 533 7.83 4.75 -35.54
C PRO A 533 6.45 5.45 -35.52
N GLN A 534 6.44 6.77 -35.34
CA GLN A 534 5.23 7.60 -35.31
C GLN A 534 4.56 7.69 -36.68
N ALA A 535 5.35 7.82 -37.76
CA ALA A 535 4.83 7.85 -39.12
C ALA A 535 4.21 6.49 -39.49
N ARG A 536 4.91 5.40 -39.15
CA ARG A 536 4.42 4.03 -39.35
C ARG A 536 3.13 3.76 -38.57
N LEU A 537 3.03 4.23 -37.32
CA LEU A 537 1.81 4.12 -36.52
C LEU A 537 0.64 4.92 -37.13
N ALA A 538 0.90 6.11 -37.68
CA ALA A 538 -0.14 6.91 -38.34
C ALA A 538 -0.72 6.17 -39.56
N GLU A 539 0.14 5.54 -40.35
CA GLU A 539 -0.26 4.76 -41.52
C GLU A 539 -1.12 3.54 -41.14
N LEU A 540 -0.75 2.82 -40.07
CA LEU A 540 -1.57 1.74 -39.53
C LEU A 540 -2.91 2.25 -38.99
N SER A 541 -2.90 3.36 -38.25
CA SER A 541 -4.11 3.97 -37.69
C SER A 541 -5.10 4.37 -38.78
N GLU A 542 -4.62 4.97 -39.87
CA GLU A 542 -5.49 5.38 -40.97
C GLU A 542 -6.06 4.17 -41.72
N HIS A 543 -5.22 3.17 -42.01
CA HIS A 543 -5.66 1.95 -42.69
C HIS A 543 -6.76 1.21 -41.89
N PHE A 544 -6.61 1.11 -40.58
CA PHE A 544 -7.57 0.44 -39.71
C PHE A 544 -8.65 1.37 -39.10
N ARG A 545 -8.76 2.61 -39.57
CA ARG A 545 -9.65 3.64 -38.98
C ARG A 545 -11.11 3.21 -38.87
N SER A 546 -11.65 2.53 -39.89
CA SER A 546 -13.04 2.03 -39.84
C SER A 546 -13.27 1.00 -38.73
N HIS A 547 -12.25 0.23 -38.37
CA HIS A 547 -12.31 -0.75 -37.29
C HIS A 547 -12.15 -0.07 -35.92
N LEU A 548 -11.25 0.90 -35.81
CA LEU A 548 -11.04 1.71 -34.59
C LEU A 548 -12.31 2.50 -34.19
N LEU A 549 -13.08 2.96 -35.16
CA LEU A 549 -14.34 3.69 -34.93
C LEU A 549 -15.54 2.77 -34.63
N GLY A 550 -15.36 1.44 -34.64
CA GLY A 550 -16.46 0.49 -34.41
C GLY A 550 -17.45 0.37 -35.56
N ASN A 551 -17.12 0.83 -36.77
CA ASN A 551 -18.01 0.80 -37.93
C ASN A 551 -18.08 -0.57 -38.63
N LYS A 552 -17.35 -1.57 -38.12
CA LYS A 552 -17.26 -2.92 -38.68
C LYS A 552 -17.42 -3.94 -37.57
N THR A 553 -18.15 -5.02 -37.85
CA THR A 553 -18.18 -6.20 -36.99
C THR A 553 -16.81 -6.85 -37.00
N LEU A 554 -16.22 -7.06 -35.83
CA LEU A 554 -14.95 -7.74 -35.64
C LEU A 554 -15.19 -9.16 -35.12
N ASN A 555 -14.29 -10.08 -35.43
CA ASN A 555 -14.16 -11.31 -34.66
C ASN A 555 -13.24 -11.07 -33.43
N ASN A 556 -13.06 -12.07 -32.57
CA ASN A 556 -12.26 -11.92 -31.34
C ASN A 556 -10.78 -11.60 -31.60
N SER A 557 -10.14 -12.18 -32.62
CA SER A 557 -8.73 -11.90 -32.93
C SER A 557 -8.54 -10.50 -33.50
N GLN A 558 -9.43 -10.08 -34.39
CA GLN A 558 -9.48 -8.71 -34.93
C GLN A 558 -9.73 -7.69 -33.83
N HIS A 559 -10.67 -7.95 -32.92
CA HIS A 559 -10.93 -7.08 -31.77
C HIS A 559 -9.70 -6.92 -30.88
N ALA A 560 -9.01 -8.01 -30.56
CA ALA A 560 -7.79 -7.96 -29.77
C ALA A 560 -6.69 -7.13 -30.45
N ALA A 561 -6.45 -7.34 -31.75
CA ALA A 561 -5.45 -6.61 -32.52
C ALA A 561 -5.78 -5.11 -32.63
N ILE A 562 -7.05 -4.74 -32.86
CA ILE A 562 -7.49 -3.34 -32.90
C ILE A 562 -7.35 -2.67 -31.53
N ARG A 563 -7.68 -3.37 -30.44
CA ARG A 563 -7.48 -2.86 -29.08
C ARG A 563 -6.00 -2.59 -28.79
N ASP A 564 -5.10 -3.47 -29.22
CA ASP A 564 -3.67 -3.29 -29.01
C ASP A 564 -3.10 -2.16 -29.89
N LEU A 565 -3.60 -1.97 -31.12
CA LEU A 565 -3.30 -0.81 -31.96
C LEU A 565 -3.74 0.49 -31.27
N GLN A 566 -4.95 0.49 -30.71
CA GLN A 566 -5.48 1.63 -29.98
C GLN A 566 -4.64 2.01 -28.75
N LYS A 567 -4.09 1.04 -28.02
CA LYS A 567 -3.17 1.33 -26.90
C LYS A 567 -1.93 2.11 -27.38
N LEU A 568 -1.36 1.75 -28.53
CA LEU A 568 -0.22 2.48 -29.10
C LEU A 568 -0.61 3.88 -29.60
N ILE A 569 -1.82 4.05 -30.13
CA ILE A 569 -2.34 5.38 -30.49
C ILE A 569 -2.47 6.25 -29.24
N HIS A 570 -3.08 5.74 -28.17
CA HIS A 570 -3.19 6.47 -26.90
C HIS A 570 -1.83 6.76 -26.27
N GLN A 571 -0.85 5.85 -26.40
CA GLN A 571 0.52 6.06 -25.97
C GLN A 571 1.14 7.28 -26.68
N ARG A 572 1.01 7.32 -28.01
CA ARG A 572 1.48 8.44 -28.82
C ARG A 572 0.80 9.74 -28.42
N GLU A 573 -0.52 9.72 -28.34
CA GLU A 573 -1.30 10.91 -28.01
C GLU A 573 -0.96 11.44 -26.61
N ALA A 574 -0.72 10.55 -25.64
CA ALA A 574 -0.21 10.92 -24.32
C ALA A 574 1.17 11.60 -24.39
N MET A 575 2.08 11.12 -25.26
CA MET A 575 3.37 11.79 -25.50
C MET A 575 3.17 13.17 -26.12
N ASP A 576 2.36 13.27 -27.17
CA ASP A 576 2.12 14.51 -27.93
C ASP A 576 1.47 15.57 -27.02
N ASN A 577 0.51 15.17 -26.19
CA ASN A 577 -0.18 16.04 -25.24
C ASN A 577 0.60 16.25 -23.92
N LYS A 578 1.72 15.55 -23.71
CA LYS A 578 2.54 15.60 -22.47
C LYS A 578 1.74 15.27 -21.20
N VAL A 579 0.84 14.30 -21.28
CA VAL A 579 -0.05 13.87 -20.19
C VAL A 579 0.27 12.44 -19.77
N PRO A 580 0.19 12.09 -18.47
CA PRO A 580 0.34 10.70 -18.04
C PRO A 580 -0.72 9.79 -18.67
N LEU A 581 -0.37 8.57 -19.00
CA LEU A 581 -1.32 7.59 -19.54
C LEU A 581 -1.99 6.80 -18.39
N PRO A 582 -3.34 6.67 -18.38
CA PRO A 582 -4.02 5.78 -17.45
C PRO A 582 -3.70 4.31 -17.78
N GLY A 583 -2.95 3.66 -16.91
CA GLY A 583 -2.55 2.25 -17.01
C GLY A 583 -3.62 1.33 -16.44
N ALA A 584 -3.44 0.98 -15.17
CA ALA A 584 -4.42 0.23 -14.38
C ALA A 584 -5.55 1.14 -13.89
N LEU A 585 -6.78 0.83 -14.29
CA LEU A 585 -8.01 1.49 -13.84
C LEU A 585 -8.93 0.41 -13.26
N GLU A 586 -8.75 0.13 -11.98
CA GLU A 586 -9.28 -1.08 -11.35
C GLU A 586 -10.13 -0.76 -10.13
N TYR A 587 -11.20 -1.53 -9.96
CA TYR A 587 -12.01 -1.56 -8.75
C TYR A 587 -11.88 -2.95 -8.13
N GLN A 588 -11.37 -3.02 -6.91
CA GLN A 588 -11.13 -4.26 -6.19
C GLN A 588 -12.09 -4.38 -5.01
N SER A 589 -12.74 -5.54 -4.89
CA SER A 589 -13.49 -5.94 -3.71
C SER A 589 -12.77 -7.09 -3.01
N THR A 590 -12.40 -6.92 -1.74
CA THR A 590 -11.87 -7.99 -0.90
C THR A 590 -12.99 -8.52 0.00
N TYR A 591 -13.24 -9.83 -0.05
CA TYR A 591 -14.22 -10.54 0.76
C TYR A 591 -13.47 -11.41 1.77
N ASN A 592 -13.60 -11.08 3.05
CA ASN A 592 -12.95 -11.81 4.14
C ASN A 592 -13.85 -12.97 4.64
N ASN A 593 -13.21 -14.03 5.14
CA ASN A 593 -13.82 -15.20 5.78
C ASN A 593 -14.79 -15.98 4.89
N LEU A 594 -14.23 -16.84 4.04
CA LEU A 594 -15.00 -17.66 3.09
C LEU A 594 -15.64 -18.92 3.70
N ALA A 595 -15.34 -19.25 4.96
CA ALA A 595 -15.70 -20.54 5.58
C ALA A 595 -17.10 -20.62 6.21
N LYS A 596 -17.96 -19.59 6.06
CA LYS A 596 -19.36 -19.67 6.49
C LYS A 596 -20.23 -20.37 5.45
N VAL A 597 -19.95 -21.64 5.17
CA VAL A 597 -20.68 -22.44 4.17
C VAL A 597 -20.61 -23.90 4.59
N ASP A 598 -21.72 -24.43 5.12
CA ASP A 598 -21.91 -25.87 5.17
C ASP A 598 -22.05 -26.39 3.72
N SER A 599 -21.55 -27.60 3.50
CA SER A 599 -21.23 -28.29 2.24
C SER A 599 -22.35 -28.42 1.18
N ASN A 600 -23.53 -27.84 1.39
CA ASN A 600 -24.66 -27.86 0.44
C ASN A 600 -25.14 -26.49 -0.06
N SER A 601 -24.35 -25.42 0.10
CA SER A 601 -24.91 -24.06 0.08
C SER A 601 -24.19 -23.05 -0.83
N LEU A 602 -23.55 -23.44 -1.94
CA LEU A 602 -22.83 -22.50 -2.82
C LEU A 602 -23.67 -21.33 -3.38
N PRO A 603 -24.93 -21.53 -3.83
CA PRO A 603 -25.81 -20.41 -4.16
C PRO A 603 -26.06 -19.51 -2.94
N HIS A 604 -26.18 -20.08 -1.75
CA HIS A 604 -26.32 -19.35 -0.49
C HIS A 604 -25.02 -18.68 -0.04
N TRP A 605 -23.83 -19.19 -0.36
CA TRP A 605 -22.56 -18.52 -0.09
C TRP A 605 -22.33 -17.36 -1.05
N ILE A 606 -22.57 -17.53 -2.34
CA ILE A 606 -22.53 -16.41 -3.30
C ILE A 606 -23.57 -15.37 -2.88
N HIS A 607 -24.77 -15.82 -2.48
CA HIS A 607 -25.78 -14.94 -1.94
C HIS A 607 -25.32 -14.27 -0.63
N ASP A 608 -24.74 -14.97 0.35
CA ASP A 608 -24.46 -14.46 1.70
C ASP A 608 -23.13 -13.70 1.80
N ALA A 609 -22.07 -14.15 1.12
CA ALA A 609 -20.79 -13.45 1.03
C ALA A 609 -20.91 -12.13 0.27
N PHE A 610 -21.90 -12.03 -0.63
CA PHE A 610 -22.17 -10.82 -1.41
C PHE A 610 -23.55 -10.19 -1.12
N ARG A 611 -24.29 -10.64 -0.10
CA ARG A 611 -25.66 -10.15 0.23
C ARG A 611 -25.69 -8.63 0.41
N PHE A 612 -24.60 -8.09 0.92
CA PHE A 612 -24.45 -6.67 1.16
C PHE A 612 -24.23 -5.86 -0.12
N GLU A 613 -23.72 -6.48 -1.19
CA GLU A 613 -23.74 -5.88 -2.54
C GLU A 613 -25.11 -5.98 -3.21
N MET A 614 -25.96 -6.90 -2.77
CA MET A 614 -27.34 -7.04 -3.20
C MET A 614 -28.32 -6.13 -2.43
N GLN A 615 -27.85 -5.15 -1.66
CA GLN A 615 -28.69 -4.14 -1.01
C GLN A 615 -28.64 -2.76 -1.71
N ASP A 616 -27.75 -2.58 -2.70
CA ASP A 616 -27.75 -1.37 -3.55
C ASP A 616 -28.77 -1.56 -4.69
N ASP A 617 -29.44 -0.49 -5.13
CA ASP A 617 -30.48 -0.43 -6.19
C ASP A 617 -30.08 -1.00 -7.57
N ASN A 618 -28.88 -1.57 -7.70
CA ASN A 618 -28.26 -2.03 -8.94
C ASN A 618 -27.88 -3.53 -8.90
N HIS A 619 -28.76 -4.36 -8.33
CA HIS A 619 -28.56 -5.78 -8.04
C HIS A 619 -28.00 -6.60 -9.22
N ALA A 620 -28.41 -6.29 -10.45
CA ALA A 620 -27.94 -6.97 -11.68
C ALA A 620 -26.41 -6.87 -11.88
N ASN A 621 -25.78 -5.82 -11.34
CA ASN A 621 -24.35 -5.54 -11.52
C ASN A 621 -23.49 -5.94 -10.30
N SER A 622 -24.02 -6.74 -9.37
CA SER A 622 -23.24 -7.27 -8.25
C SER A 622 -22.19 -8.30 -8.71
N ASN A 623 -21.06 -8.37 -7.99
CA ASN A 623 -20.03 -9.36 -8.30
C ASN A 623 -20.56 -10.79 -8.14
N ALA A 624 -21.44 -11.02 -7.17
CA ALA A 624 -22.08 -12.31 -6.95
C ALA A 624 -22.86 -12.81 -8.16
N ASN A 625 -23.72 -11.96 -8.74
CA ASN A 625 -24.55 -12.38 -9.86
C ASN A 625 -23.71 -12.69 -11.10
N ARG A 626 -22.63 -11.92 -11.32
CA ARG A 626 -21.69 -12.14 -12.41
C ARG A 626 -20.90 -13.44 -12.24
N ILE A 627 -20.34 -13.68 -11.05
CA ILE A 627 -19.60 -14.91 -10.74
C ILE A 627 -20.55 -16.11 -10.80
N GLY A 628 -21.74 -16.00 -10.22
CA GLY A 628 -22.77 -17.02 -10.26
C GLY A 628 -23.15 -17.40 -11.69
N ALA A 629 -23.40 -16.42 -12.56
CA ALA A 629 -23.68 -16.67 -13.98
C ALA A 629 -22.52 -17.38 -14.68
N MET A 630 -21.27 -16.98 -14.44
CA MET A 630 -20.09 -17.65 -14.99
C MET A 630 -19.97 -19.10 -14.51
N MET A 631 -20.27 -19.37 -13.24
CA MET A 631 -20.24 -20.73 -12.68
C MET A 631 -21.39 -21.61 -13.19
N THR A 632 -22.56 -21.04 -13.48
CA THR A 632 -23.67 -21.76 -14.12
C THR A 632 -23.32 -22.13 -15.57
N GLN A 633 -22.60 -21.25 -16.27
CA GLN A 633 -22.18 -21.45 -17.66
C GLN A 633 -21.01 -22.43 -17.79
N ASP A 634 -20.05 -22.44 -16.85
CA ASP A 634 -18.91 -23.36 -16.84
C ASP A 634 -18.81 -24.16 -15.52
N PRO A 635 -19.22 -25.45 -15.52
CA PRO A 635 -19.08 -26.35 -14.38
C PRO A 635 -17.63 -26.55 -13.91
N ARG A 636 -16.63 -26.42 -14.80
CA ARG A 636 -15.20 -26.55 -14.43
C ARG A 636 -14.75 -25.37 -13.60
N LEU A 637 -15.09 -24.14 -14.02
CA LEU A 637 -14.88 -22.93 -13.24
C LEU A 637 -15.57 -23.03 -11.87
N ALA A 638 -16.80 -23.58 -11.84
CA ALA A 638 -17.49 -23.83 -10.59
C ALA A 638 -16.71 -24.79 -9.68
N GLY A 639 -16.16 -25.88 -10.24
CA GLY A 639 -15.29 -26.82 -9.53
C GLY A 639 -14.00 -26.20 -8.99
N LEU A 640 -13.35 -25.33 -9.77
CA LEU A 640 -12.13 -24.62 -9.35
C LEU A 640 -12.40 -23.68 -8.19
N ILE A 641 -13.46 -22.86 -8.28
CA ILE A 641 -13.85 -21.96 -7.19
C ILE A 641 -14.19 -22.75 -5.92
N ARG A 642 -14.85 -23.92 -6.04
CA ARG A 642 -15.13 -24.82 -4.91
C ARG A 642 -13.85 -25.32 -4.22
N GLN A 643 -12.83 -25.71 -4.98
CA GLN A 643 -11.57 -26.21 -4.43
C GLN A 643 -10.79 -25.15 -3.62
N MET A 644 -11.09 -23.87 -3.84
CA MET A 644 -10.38 -22.74 -3.22
C MET A 644 -11.04 -22.24 -1.93
N GLN A 645 -12.17 -22.83 -1.53
CA GLN A 645 -12.94 -22.48 -0.32
C GLN A 645 -12.32 -23.05 0.98
N LEU A 646 -11.01 -23.23 1.02
CA LEU A 646 -10.32 -23.90 2.11
C LEU A 646 -9.94 -22.88 3.20
N SER A 647 -10.50 -23.08 4.40
CA SER A 647 -10.20 -22.38 5.67
C SER A 647 -10.86 -21.01 5.92
N THR A 648 -11.07 -20.73 7.22
CA THR A 648 -11.58 -19.45 7.75
C THR A 648 -10.67 -18.26 7.48
N ASP A 649 -9.41 -18.54 7.12
CA ASP A 649 -8.32 -17.57 7.00
C ASP A 649 -8.07 -17.15 5.53
N THR A 650 -8.90 -17.68 4.61
CA THR A 650 -8.86 -17.33 3.19
C THR A 650 -9.74 -16.11 2.92
N LYS A 651 -9.20 -15.16 2.13
CA LYS A 651 -9.90 -14.01 1.55
C LYS A 651 -9.98 -14.16 0.03
N ALA A 652 -11.09 -13.72 -0.56
CA ALA A 652 -11.25 -13.61 -2.01
C ALA A 652 -11.13 -12.15 -2.44
N GLU A 653 -10.32 -11.88 -3.46
CA GLU A 653 -10.12 -10.55 -4.04
C GLU A 653 -10.65 -10.55 -5.48
N VAL A 654 -11.79 -9.89 -5.68
CA VAL A 654 -12.39 -9.71 -7.00
C VAL A 654 -11.93 -8.38 -7.57
N THR A 655 -11.19 -8.42 -8.66
CA THR A 655 -10.73 -7.23 -9.37
C THR A 655 -11.59 -7.02 -10.60
N LEU A 656 -12.13 -5.81 -10.74
CA LEU A 656 -12.91 -5.36 -11.87
C LEU A 656 -12.07 -4.40 -12.72
N GLU A 657 -12.28 -4.46 -14.02
CA GLU A 657 -11.74 -3.50 -14.99
C GLU A 657 -12.87 -2.92 -15.85
N LEU A 658 -12.61 -1.78 -16.48
CA LEU A 658 -13.54 -1.19 -17.45
C LEU A 658 -13.67 -2.09 -18.69
N LYS A 659 -14.89 -2.19 -19.23
CA LYS A 659 -15.12 -2.72 -20.58
C LYS A 659 -14.36 -1.87 -21.60
N ASP A 660 -13.93 -2.49 -22.70
CA ASP A 660 -12.99 -1.89 -23.65
C ASP A 660 -13.48 -0.53 -24.17
N GLU A 661 -14.76 -0.43 -24.54
CA GLU A 661 -15.37 0.80 -25.05
C GLU A 661 -15.49 1.91 -23.99
N ALA A 662 -15.83 1.55 -22.74
CA ALA A 662 -15.86 2.51 -21.64
C ALA A 662 -14.45 2.99 -21.30
N ARG A 663 -13.47 2.07 -21.28
CA ARG A 663 -12.04 2.39 -21.09
C ARG A 663 -11.55 3.33 -22.18
N ARG A 664 -11.88 3.04 -23.43
CA ARG A 664 -11.51 3.85 -24.59
C ARG A 664 -11.98 5.29 -24.45
N ARG A 665 -13.30 5.50 -24.30
CA ARG A 665 -13.88 6.84 -24.11
C ARG A 665 -13.29 7.57 -22.91
N LEU A 666 -13.06 6.84 -21.82
CA LEU A 666 -12.49 7.42 -20.61
C LEU A 666 -11.04 7.90 -20.84
N VAL A 667 -10.21 7.08 -21.50
CA VAL A 667 -8.83 7.43 -21.83
C VAL A 667 -8.79 8.58 -22.85
N GLU A 668 -9.58 8.53 -23.92
CA GLU A 668 -9.66 9.62 -24.92
C GLU A 668 -10.07 10.95 -24.26
N ASN A 669 -11.07 10.95 -23.38
CA ASN A 669 -11.47 12.15 -22.65
C ASN A 669 -10.36 12.66 -21.71
N TRP A 670 -9.63 11.75 -21.09
CA TRP A 670 -8.48 12.09 -20.25
C TRP A 670 -7.36 12.71 -21.09
N LEU A 671 -7.00 12.13 -22.24
CA LEU A 671 -5.91 12.61 -23.09
C LEU A 671 -6.20 14.01 -23.66
N HIS A 672 -7.46 14.29 -23.99
CA HIS A 672 -7.89 15.61 -24.45
C HIS A 672 -8.09 16.64 -23.31
N GLY A 673 -8.01 16.20 -22.04
CA GLY A 673 -8.24 17.05 -20.87
C GLY A 673 -9.68 17.51 -20.68
N ASN A 674 -10.64 16.69 -21.14
CA ASN A 674 -12.07 16.91 -20.93
C ASN A 674 -12.52 16.50 -19.52
N ILE A 675 -11.72 15.68 -18.84
CA ILE A 675 -12.00 15.14 -17.51
C ILE A 675 -10.75 15.24 -16.63
N GLN A 676 -10.96 15.31 -15.31
CA GLN A 676 -9.89 15.35 -14.32
C GLN A 676 -9.72 13.98 -13.64
N ARG A 677 -8.67 13.83 -12.82
CA ARG A 677 -8.40 12.57 -12.08
C ARG A 677 -9.60 12.11 -11.24
N GLN A 678 -10.30 13.05 -10.61
CA GLN A 678 -11.48 12.74 -9.79
C GLN A 678 -12.63 12.15 -10.62
N ASP A 679 -12.73 12.52 -11.89
CA ASP A 679 -13.73 11.96 -12.80
C ASP A 679 -13.36 10.53 -13.20
N LEU A 680 -12.07 10.22 -13.39
CA LEU A 680 -11.60 8.84 -13.55
C LEU A 680 -12.00 7.99 -12.33
N GLU A 681 -11.80 8.50 -11.11
CA GLU A 681 -12.20 7.81 -9.88
C GLU A 681 -13.72 7.57 -9.83
N ARG A 682 -14.52 8.58 -10.18
CA ARG A 682 -15.99 8.50 -10.19
C ARG A 682 -16.49 7.45 -11.19
N GLN A 683 -15.86 7.36 -12.36
CA GLN A 683 -16.22 6.38 -13.39
C GLN A 683 -15.94 4.94 -12.94
N LEU A 684 -14.90 4.71 -12.14
CA LEU A 684 -14.61 3.39 -11.57
C LEU A 684 -15.59 2.95 -10.48
N GLN A 685 -16.44 3.85 -9.98
CA GLN A 685 -17.52 3.51 -9.06
C GLN A 685 -18.78 3.00 -9.78
N ASP A 686 -18.93 3.28 -11.08
CA ASP A 686 -20.04 2.79 -11.89
C ASP A 686 -19.80 1.34 -12.34
N ARG A 687 -20.47 0.42 -11.66
CA ARG A 687 -20.35 -1.02 -11.91
C ARG A 687 -20.88 -1.47 -13.27
N SER A 688 -21.76 -0.70 -13.92
CA SER A 688 -22.40 -1.11 -15.19
C SER A 688 -21.39 -1.20 -16.35
N ASN A 689 -20.38 -0.34 -16.32
CA ASN A 689 -19.29 -0.25 -17.29
C ASN A 689 -18.09 -1.16 -16.96
N MET A 690 -18.16 -1.93 -15.87
CA MET A 690 -17.08 -2.78 -15.39
C MET A 690 -17.35 -4.26 -15.69
N ARG A 691 -16.29 -5.05 -15.84
CA ARG A 691 -16.30 -6.52 -15.93
C ARG A 691 -15.28 -7.13 -14.97
N ILE A 692 -15.41 -8.43 -14.67
CA ILE A 692 -14.48 -9.11 -13.74
C ILE A 692 -13.18 -9.41 -14.47
N LYS A 693 -12.08 -8.76 -14.06
CA LYS A 693 -10.73 -9.05 -14.55
C LYS A 693 -10.18 -10.33 -13.94
N SER A 694 -10.30 -10.49 -12.63
CA SER A 694 -9.78 -11.66 -11.94
C SER A 694 -10.39 -11.90 -10.56
N ILE A 695 -10.29 -13.13 -10.09
CA ILE A 695 -10.60 -13.54 -8.71
C ILE A 695 -9.35 -14.20 -8.12
N ALA A 696 -8.76 -13.60 -7.09
CA ALA A 696 -7.62 -14.16 -6.37
C ALA A 696 -8.05 -14.67 -5.00
N PHE A 697 -7.46 -15.78 -4.56
CA PHE A 697 -7.67 -16.36 -3.24
C PHE A 697 -6.35 -16.33 -2.48
N VAL A 698 -6.38 -15.73 -1.29
CA VAL A 698 -5.19 -15.53 -0.45
C VAL A 698 -5.50 -16.03 0.95
N GLU A 699 -4.66 -16.90 1.48
CA GLU A 699 -4.68 -17.31 2.89
C GLU A 699 -3.70 -16.43 3.66
N SER A 700 -4.11 -15.83 4.78
CA SER A 700 -3.20 -15.11 5.67
C SER A 700 -3.19 -15.73 7.05
N LYS A 701 -1.98 -16.04 7.55
CA LYS A 701 -1.76 -16.53 8.91
C LYS A 701 -0.77 -15.63 9.62
N ALA A 702 -1.16 -15.15 10.80
CA ALA A 702 -0.33 -14.30 11.64
C ALA A 702 -0.09 -14.93 13.01
N LYS A 703 1.15 -14.81 13.50
CA LYS A 703 1.52 -15.06 14.89
C LYS A 703 2.05 -13.77 15.48
N GLY A 704 1.60 -13.40 16.67
CA GLY A 704 2.06 -12.19 17.34
C GLY A 704 2.29 -12.38 18.83
N ASP A 705 3.09 -11.50 19.40
CA ASP A 705 3.40 -11.39 20.82
C ASP A 705 3.40 -9.91 21.22
N GLY A 706 3.13 -9.57 22.47
CA GLY A 706 3.08 -8.18 22.89
C GLY A 706 3.03 -7.96 24.39
N ILE A 707 3.62 -6.84 24.81
CA ILE A 707 3.66 -6.38 26.20
C ILE A 707 2.98 -5.01 26.24
N THR A 708 1.99 -4.83 27.11
CA THR A 708 1.37 -3.52 27.35
C THR A 708 1.52 -3.17 28.81
N SER A 709 2.11 -2.02 29.12
CA SER A 709 2.14 -1.44 30.46
C SER A 709 0.87 -0.60 30.66
N PRO A 710 -0.09 -1.05 31.49
CA PRO A 710 -1.17 -0.20 31.94
C PRO A 710 -0.62 0.73 33.02
N ARG A 711 -0.51 2.03 32.73
CA ARG A 711 -0.76 3.00 33.81
C ARG A 711 -2.12 3.60 33.51
N PHE A 712 -2.98 3.67 34.53
CA PHE A 712 -4.38 4.07 34.37
C PHE A 712 -4.53 5.51 33.85
N LEU A 713 -3.47 6.32 34.02
CA LEU A 713 -3.35 7.65 33.46
C LEU A 713 -2.44 7.72 32.22
N ILE A 714 -1.26 7.08 32.21
CA ILE A 714 -0.28 7.16 31.09
C ILE A 714 0.39 5.81 30.85
N GLY A 715 -0.02 5.05 29.84
CA GLY A 715 0.58 3.75 29.53
C GLY A 715 1.36 3.73 28.23
N GLY A 716 1.98 2.59 27.96
CA GLY A 716 2.61 2.31 26.67
C GLY A 716 2.70 0.83 26.42
N GLY A 717 2.71 0.43 25.15
CA GLY A 717 2.79 -0.95 24.72
C GLY A 717 3.80 -1.15 23.60
N SER A 718 4.23 -2.39 23.46
CA SER A 718 4.99 -2.89 22.33
C SER A 718 4.38 -4.20 21.86
N SER A 719 4.24 -4.37 20.55
CA SER A 719 3.75 -5.60 19.95
C SER A 719 4.63 -6.01 18.78
N VAL A 720 4.63 -7.30 18.49
CA VAL A 720 5.35 -7.91 17.38
C VAL A 720 4.38 -8.83 16.65
N SER A 721 4.46 -8.86 15.33
CA SER A 721 3.73 -9.81 14.51
C SER A 721 4.62 -10.37 13.41
N ILE A 722 4.39 -11.63 13.04
CA ILE A 722 4.91 -12.27 11.85
C ILE A 722 3.72 -12.84 11.11
N GLU A 723 3.50 -12.37 9.89
CA GLU A 723 2.38 -12.74 9.03
C GLU A 723 2.92 -13.36 7.75
N LYS A 724 2.38 -14.53 7.37
CA LYS A 724 2.62 -15.17 6.09
C LYS A 724 1.33 -15.14 5.28
N GLU A 725 1.40 -14.52 4.11
CA GLU A 725 0.34 -14.54 3.10
C GLU A 725 0.70 -15.55 2.01
N ARG A 726 -0.21 -16.50 1.76
CA ARG A 726 -0.09 -17.51 0.71
C ARG A 726 -1.12 -17.24 -0.38
N LYS A 727 -0.67 -17.14 -1.63
CA LYS A 727 -1.53 -17.02 -2.80
C LYS A 727 -1.99 -18.42 -3.21
N LEU A 728 -3.15 -18.83 -2.73
CA LEU A 728 -3.74 -20.12 -3.05
C LEU A 728 -3.98 -20.26 -4.56
N GLY A 729 -4.32 -19.15 -5.22
CA GLY A 729 -4.39 -19.09 -6.68
C GLY A 729 -5.23 -17.91 -7.19
N LYS A 730 -5.13 -17.65 -8.49
CA LYS A 730 -5.86 -16.56 -9.15
C LYS A 730 -6.43 -17.04 -10.48
N ILE A 731 -7.69 -16.69 -10.72
CA ILE A 731 -8.39 -16.92 -11.97
C ILE A 731 -8.44 -15.59 -12.71
N GLY A 732 -7.76 -15.47 -13.84
CA GLY A 732 -7.80 -14.30 -14.72
C GLY A 732 -8.76 -14.53 -15.87
N PHE A 733 -9.65 -13.58 -16.17
CA PHE A 733 -10.63 -13.71 -17.24
C PHE A 733 -10.20 -12.89 -18.46
N SER A 734 -10.32 -13.50 -19.64
CA SER A 734 -10.08 -12.85 -20.93
C SER A 734 -11.38 -12.71 -21.70
N TYR A 735 -11.56 -11.58 -22.37
CA TYR A 735 -12.80 -11.21 -23.07
C TYR A 735 -12.52 -10.94 -24.55
N GLY A 736 -13.49 -11.30 -25.38
CA GLY A 736 -13.51 -11.03 -26.81
C GLY A 736 -14.40 -9.84 -27.14
N VAL A 737 -15.10 -9.90 -28.28
CA VAL A 737 -16.07 -8.87 -28.69
C VAL A 737 -17.24 -8.79 -27.72
N ASP A 738 -17.72 -9.94 -27.21
CA ASP A 738 -18.65 -9.95 -26.09
C ASP A 738 -17.89 -9.63 -24.79
N GLN A 739 -18.26 -8.51 -24.20
CA GLN A 739 -17.64 -7.95 -23.01
C GLN A 739 -18.38 -8.34 -21.72
N ASN A 740 -19.49 -9.09 -21.83
CA ASN A 740 -20.30 -9.55 -20.70
C ASN A 740 -20.04 -11.03 -20.36
N ALA A 741 -19.58 -11.83 -21.33
CA ALA A 741 -19.18 -13.22 -21.13
C ALA A 741 -17.67 -13.40 -21.39
N PRO A 742 -16.91 -14.03 -20.47
CA PRO A 742 -15.50 -14.28 -20.68
C PRO A 742 -15.32 -15.34 -21.79
N LEU A 743 -14.34 -15.10 -22.67
CA LEU A 743 -13.95 -16.03 -23.73
C LEU A 743 -13.16 -17.22 -23.16
N SER A 744 -12.30 -16.94 -22.18
CA SER A 744 -11.44 -17.92 -21.52
C SER A 744 -10.99 -17.41 -20.15
N TYR A 745 -10.38 -18.29 -19.38
CA TYR A 745 -9.69 -17.93 -18.15
C TYR A 745 -8.31 -18.58 -18.06
N SER A 746 -7.39 -17.91 -17.38
CA SER A 746 -6.08 -18.43 -16.99
C SER A 746 -6.06 -18.70 -15.48
N LEU A 747 -5.23 -19.65 -15.08
CA LEU A 747 -5.00 -19.99 -13.68
C LEU A 747 -3.55 -19.65 -13.33
N GLU A 748 -3.35 -19.02 -12.19
CA GLU A 748 -2.03 -18.72 -11.62
C GLU A 748 -1.93 -19.27 -10.19
N GLY A 749 -0.70 -19.50 -9.72
CA GLY A 749 -0.42 -19.96 -8.35
C GLY A 749 -0.64 -21.47 -8.18
N GLU A 750 -0.89 -21.91 -6.93
CA GLU A 750 -1.04 -23.35 -6.65
C GLU A 750 -2.18 -24.02 -7.43
N LEU A 751 -3.17 -23.24 -7.86
CA LEU A 751 -4.27 -23.71 -8.68
C LEU A 751 -3.80 -24.22 -10.05
N ALA A 752 -2.84 -23.52 -10.67
CA ALA A 752 -2.23 -23.96 -11.92
C ALA A 752 -1.39 -25.23 -11.69
N ASP A 753 -0.62 -25.27 -10.60
CA ASP A 753 0.21 -26.43 -10.22
C ASP A 753 -0.64 -27.68 -10.01
N ARG A 754 -1.77 -27.58 -9.30
CA ARG A 754 -2.67 -28.72 -9.03
C ARG A 754 -3.35 -29.24 -10.29
N GLN A 755 -3.79 -28.36 -11.19
CA GLN A 755 -4.34 -28.79 -12.48
C GLN A 755 -3.29 -29.49 -13.32
N ASN A 756 -2.09 -28.92 -13.45
CA ASN A 756 -1.00 -29.53 -14.20
C ASN A 756 -0.59 -30.88 -13.59
N ALA A 757 -0.53 -30.98 -12.26
CA ALA A 757 -0.27 -32.23 -11.56
C ALA A 757 -1.35 -33.29 -11.87
N SER A 758 -2.63 -32.92 -11.81
CA SER A 758 -3.75 -33.83 -12.12
C SER A 758 -3.77 -34.31 -13.59
N LEU A 759 -3.20 -33.52 -14.51
CA LEU A 759 -3.02 -33.90 -15.92
C LEU A 759 -1.75 -34.73 -16.16
N SER A 760 -0.70 -34.51 -15.36
CA SER A 760 0.56 -35.24 -15.44
C SER A 760 0.51 -36.63 -14.79
N GLU A 761 -0.33 -36.85 -13.79
CA GLU A 761 -0.44 -38.13 -13.08
C GLU A 761 -0.94 -39.29 -13.95
N PRO A 762 -1.95 -39.11 -14.82
CA PRO A 762 -2.35 -40.11 -15.81
C PRO A 762 -1.28 -40.31 -16.89
N LEU A 763 -0.56 -39.26 -17.29
CA LEU A 763 0.51 -39.31 -18.28
C LEU A 763 1.74 -40.05 -17.76
N ASN A 764 2.14 -39.79 -16.51
CA ASN A 764 3.21 -40.48 -15.81
C ASN A 764 2.82 -41.93 -15.49
N ARG A 765 1.55 -42.20 -15.16
CA ARG A 765 1.04 -43.58 -15.07
C ARG A 765 1.04 -44.28 -16.43
N ALA A 766 0.72 -43.59 -17.52
CA ALA A 766 0.81 -44.13 -18.87
C ALA A 766 2.26 -44.40 -19.30
N TRP A 767 3.21 -43.56 -18.90
CA TRP A 767 4.66 -43.78 -19.09
C TRP A 767 5.18 -44.96 -18.26
N ALA A 768 4.82 -45.04 -16.97
CA ALA A 768 5.21 -46.14 -16.08
C ALA A 768 4.58 -47.49 -16.48
N GLN A 769 3.42 -47.46 -17.16
CA GLN A 769 2.74 -48.64 -17.69
C GLN A 769 3.14 -48.96 -19.14
N GLY A 770 4.11 -48.25 -19.73
CA GLY A 770 4.60 -48.49 -21.09
C GLY A 770 3.58 -48.23 -22.21
N ARG A 771 2.54 -47.44 -21.95
CA ARG A 771 1.45 -47.13 -22.92
C ARG A 771 1.74 -45.92 -23.81
N LEU A 772 2.82 -45.20 -23.57
CA LEU A 772 3.35 -44.15 -24.43
C LEU A 772 4.84 -44.42 -24.62
N LEU A 773 5.30 -44.42 -25.88
CA LEU A 773 6.71 -44.55 -26.21
C LEU A 773 7.43 -43.25 -25.83
N LYS A 774 8.57 -43.39 -25.16
CA LYS A 774 9.51 -42.30 -24.92
C LYS A 774 10.23 -42.06 -26.24
N ASP A 775 9.87 -41.01 -26.97
CA ASP A 775 10.66 -40.61 -28.13
C ASP A 775 12.05 -40.15 -27.66
N ALA A 776 13.05 -40.54 -28.44
CA ALA A 776 14.49 -40.34 -28.23
C ALA A 776 14.93 -38.88 -28.38
#